data_AF-Q2RWC6-F1
#
_entry.id   AF-Q2RWC6-F1
#
_cell.length_a   1.000
_cell.length_b   1.000
_cell.length_c   1.000
_cell.angle_alpha   90.00
_cell.angle_beta   90.00
_cell.angle_gamma   90.00
#
_symmetry.space_group_name_H-M   'P 1'
#
loop_
_entity.id
_entity.type
_entity.pdbx_description
1 polymer ?
#
loop_
_entity_poly.entity_id
_entity_poly.type
_entity_poly.pdbx_seq_one_letter_code
_entity_poly.pdbx_strand_id
1 'polypeptide(L)'
;MILTEVLDVSAAPGEALLRDSLARGVPLVALLGQHAGWSAGLDPVLSLALKKLTKEPSKGWKALLSREQHPEHFDSWLEERFARRAPSSDQIAIADMLVSAVFTSSIDPGWSNLIAAGGREPETILIGDPLPPIVRSKRRPPIFYLFGRAGAGPLETRPPSTRQLLVQRRLRHSANMLRNVLEVTTPVGLIVIEGYDPAHDWLKAEELLAVLSAAPVGGVLWCGGDPEFAEDDQETFDQLVRNGIIIRDDRSLAQIATELRASSEEMATPNWDDPDLVTLPNGKQLVTSPRLRLTTQASALILDDSITGFLPPLQSALAQNAFENFHSIPSGLRARLEGVRRGFTIERDFERHLQARLKKALERHHREAGAIILHGQSGTGKSIALARAALQVRTDSLTAVLFATDRQPNPADVLAFLTQVDHLGATTLIVVDVPLPPTRFDELLKEFRSKGRRVVILGVSYRIEEQITRGNDRYIEAPRRLTQGEQEKLAALAVEYNVPSKLSIDEPYALARFYWQLPGSRRLLAHGLGKEARSSQTSIAKQGGNTQIARAVTALGMALMQAGYKGETSIIEDVSSQDVEGASSAAKVIDYIMAAARLYKSVPVNLVLRAILKDRVSEGTAFGIDLVHGVFRDQDLFRWHYGDESGEELLVGARLQLEAELICNLRLGGPVEEASRLIELISQSYRAGSEDNEETKFVTDIVYALGPDGPFGERYKDSYVDIARALTTLREKNGVMSARLMLQEATLRRHYIRTHELEVADKERILDEASRSVDYALRLIGQSGAQRLYASRRTQENLWVERAATYGYLATDAAQRNASAEEVWSSYRAAREAAEMAVGRVDTYFPLDIALWMPLRVLKNGKQLGELERREIEADVQATLDIVDSAALDPDQQERFQRQRFNLGGVLEDKPLSDEAFGELERLGSTAGYYLRAREMAPAKPEAGDRADKSHIAAAEKARNYLWLYFEKVHSDARCLCLYLNCEWTVATGRWLFRGTRQPLPTSDETLHRLHIVVTDLLALGEAHTQPRYRYLECVLRWLTGSEGEAIAAWRRLASDTDYVEGDRVLNRHTVYSEQGELRLFSGIVKRQIGSGRWSVYVPSLRRHVDLVESRRQAGTIAIGQVMNGFSISFNYIGPIIDYGAEGA
;
A
#
# COMPACT_ATOMS: atom_id res chain seq x y z
N MET A 1 -43.68 -42.91 -22.46
CA MET A 1 -43.86 -44.32 -22.07
C MET A 1 -42.73 -45.09 -22.72
N ILE A 2 -41.56 -45.29 -22.11
CA ILE A 2 -41.24 -45.93 -20.82
C ILE A 2 -39.99 -45.23 -20.26
N LEU A 3 -40.07 -44.71 -19.03
CA LEU A 3 -38.95 -44.37 -18.15
C LEU A 3 -39.59 -43.96 -16.81
N THR A 4 -39.84 -44.97 -15.99
CA THR A 4 -40.30 -44.83 -14.61
C THR A 4 -39.33 -45.67 -13.78
N GLU A 5 -38.20 -45.07 -13.40
CA GLU A 5 -37.30 -45.61 -12.39
C GLU A 5 -37.07 -44.56 -11.30
N VAL A 6 -37.73 -44.81 -10.17
CA VAL A 6 -37.37 -44.47 -8.79
C VAL A 6 -36.73 -43.08 -8.57
N LEU A 7 -37.57 -42.05 -8.54
CA LEU A 7 -37.30 -40.88 -7.70
C LEU A 7 -37.61 -41.28 -6.25
N ASP A 8 -36.58 -41.27 -5.40
CA ASP A 8 -36.72 -41.37 -3.97
C ASP A 8 -37.52 -40.14 -3.47
N VAL A 9 -38.78 -40.36 -3.06
CA VAL A 9 -39.80 -39.31 -2.81
C VAL A 9 -39.50 -38.49 -1.54
N SER A 10 -38.31 -38.63 -0.93
CA SER A 10 -37.93 -37.97 0.32
C SER A 10 -36.85 -36.88 0.20
N ALA A 11 -36.19 -36.72 -0.97
CA ALA A 11 -35.13 -35.72 -1.15
C ALA A 11 -35.68 -34.41 -1.73
N ALA A 12 -35.23 -33.25 -1.22
CA ALA A 12 -35.66 -31.96 -1.76
C ALA A 12 -35.17 -31.77 -3.21
N PRO A 13 -35.86 -30.96 -4.03
CA PRO A 13 -35.60 -30.84 -5.47
C PRO A 13 -34.15 -30.46 -5.82
N GLY A 14 -33.52 -29.58 -5.03
CA GLY A 14 -32.14 -29.14 -5.25
C GLY A 14 -31.10 -30.22 -4.95
N GLU A 15 -31.32 -30.99 -3.87
CA GLU A 15 -30.50 -32.16 -3.55
C GLU A 15 -30.60 -33.25 -4.63
N ALA A 16 -31.80 -33.54 -5.12
CA ALA A 16 -32.00 -34.49 -6.21
C ALA A 16 -31.26 -34.06 -7.49
N LEU A 17 -31.34 -32.77 -7.84
CA LEU A 17 -30.64 -32.20 -9.00
C LEU A 17 -29.11 -32.28 -8.87
N LEU A 18 -28.58 -31.92 -7.70
CA LEU A 18 -27.14 -31.97 -7.43
C LEU A 18 -26.64 -33.42 -7.43
N ARG A 19 -27.39 -34.34 -6.81
CA ARG A 19 -27.08 -35.79 -6.78
C ARG A 19 -27.02 -36.37 -8.19
N ASP A 20 -28.01 -36.07 -9.02
CA ASP A 20 -28.08 -36.55 -10.40
C ASP A 20 -26.94 -35.98 -11.26
N SER A 21 -26.62 -34.69 -11.10
CA SER A 21 -25.52 -34.05 -11.81
C SER A 21 -24.15 -34.63 -11.42
N LEU A 22 -23.94 -34.92 -10.13
CA LEU A 22 -22.74 -35.61 -9.65
C LEU A 22 -22.66 -37.03 -10.19
N ALA A 23 -23.77 -37.78 -10.21
CA ALA A 23 -23.83 -39.14 -10.75
C ALA A 23 -23.55 -39.20 -12.27
N ARG A 24 -24.07 -38.24 -13.04
CA ARG A 24 -23.81 -38.12 -14.49
C ARG A 24 -22.42 -37.57 -14.81
N GLY A 25 -21.69 -37.08 -13.81
CA GLY A 25 -20.32 -36.58 -13.96
C GLY A 25 -20.21 -35.28 -14.77
N VAL A 26 -21.31 -34.54 -14.97
CA VAL A 26 -21.35 -33.32 -15.77
C VAL A 26 -20.47 -32.20 -15.18
N PRO A 27 -20.09 -31.17 -15.95
CA PRO A 27 -19.35 -30.03 -15.40
C PRO A 27 -20.18 -29.30 -14.35
N LEU A 28 -19.63 -29.16 -13.14
CA LEU A 28 -20.22 -28.38 -12.06
C LEU A 28 -19.47 -27.04 -11.97
N VAL A 29 -20.15 -25.92 -12.15
CA VAL A 29 -19.54 -24.58 -12.06
C VAL A 29 -20.15 -23.86 -10.87
N ALA A 30 -19.31 -23.43 -9.92
CA ALA A 30 -19.78 -22.69 -8.76
C ALA A 30 -19.68 -21.18 -8.99
N LEU A 31 -20.75 -20.47 -8.69
CA LEU A 31 -20.78 -19.02 -8.60
C LEU A 31 -20.95 -18.64 -7.13
N LEU A 32 -19.87 -18.16 -6.53
CA LEU A 32 -19.77 -17.86 -5.11
C LEU A 32 -19.91 -16.35 -4.88
N GLY A 33 -20.97 -15.96 -4.18
CA GLY A 33 -21.15 -14.59 -3.75
C GLY A 33 -20.24 -14.20 -2.58
N GLN A 34 -20.31 -12.94 -2.16
CA GLN A 34 -19.49 -12.43 -1.04
C GLN A 34 -19.81 -13.08 0.31
N HIS A 35 -21.00 -13.68 0.48
CA HIS A 35 -21.43 -14.36 1.70
C HIS A 35 -21.24 -15.88 1.64
N ALA A 36 -20.60 -16.43 0.59
CA ALA A 36 -20.44 -17.87 0.43
C ALA A 36 -19.72 -18.50 1.65
N GLY A 37 -20.44 -19.36 2.36
CA GLY A 37 -19.99 -20.04 3.59
C GLY A 37 -20.00 -19.18 4.87
N TRP A 38 -20.66 -18.02 4.86
CA TRP A 38 -20.80 -17.10 6.01
C TRP A 38 -22.27 -16.70 6.21
N SER A 39 -23.11 -17.67 6.59
CA SER A 39 -24.57 -17.55 6.56
C SER A 39 -25.22 -16.96 7.82
N ALA A 40 -24.48 -16.66 8.89
CA ALA A 40 -25.08 -16.30 10.19
C ALA A 40 -24.50 -15.06 10.92
N GLY A 41 -23.53 -14.32 10.35
CA GLY A 41 -22.91 -13.18 11.03
C GLY A 41 -22.23 -12.17 10.11
N LEU A 42 -21.95 -10.97 10.63
CA LEU A 42 -21.11 -9.99 9.93
C LEU A 42 -19.71 -10.60 9.72
N ASP A 43 -19.21 -10.55 8.49
CA ASP A 43 -17.85 -10.96 8.20
C ASP A 43 -16.87 -10.18 9.11
N PRO A 44 -16.05 -10.86 9.94
CA PRO A 44 -15.14 -10.18 10.85
C PRO A 44 -14.10 -9.33 10.12
N VAL A 45 -13.71 -9.72 8.91
CA VAL A 45 -12.77 -8.96 8.08
C VAL A 45 -13.47 -7.70 7.55
N LEU A 46 -14.73 -7.79 7.11
CA LEU A 46 -15.52 -6.61 6.70
C LEU A 46 -15.70 -5.63 7.85
N SER A 47 -16.00 -6.13 9.05
CA SER A 47 -16.17 -5.31 10.25
C SER A 47 -14.91 -4.51 10.58
N LEU A 48 -13.75 -5.17 10.54
CA LEU A 48 -12.46 -4.50 10.74
C LEU A 48 -12.13 -3.52 9.61
N ALA A 49 -12.46 -3.87 8.37
CA ALA A 49 -12.25 -3.02 7.20
C ALA A 49 -13.08 -1.72 7.29
N LEU A 50 -14.33 -1.81 7.71
CA LEU A 50 -15.19 -0.64 7.93
C LEU A 50 -14.69 0.23 9.09
N LYS A 51 -14.30 -0.38 10.22
CA LYS A 51 -13.69 0.32 11.36
C LYS A 51 -12.43 1.09 10.93
N LYS A 52 -11.56 0.46 10.12
CA LYS A 52 -10.33 1.09 9.61
C LYS A 52 -10.60 2.28 8.69
N LEU A 53 -11.69 2.23 7.91
CA LEU A 53 -12.12 3.33 7.06
C LEU A 53 -13.03 4.33 7.80
N THR A 54 -13.13 4.23 9.13
CA THR A 54 -14.01 5.05 9.99
C THR A 54 -15.46 5.10 9.46
N LYS A 55 -15.95 3.97 8.95
CA LYS A 55 -17.32 3.82 8.44
C LYS A 55 -18.19 3.07 9.43
N GLU A 56 -19.49 3.36 9.38
CA GLU A 56 -20.50 2.65 10.16
C GLU A 56 -20.50 1.14 9.83
N PRO A 57 -20.79 0.28 10.82
CA PRO A 57 -20.96 -1.14 10.60
C PRO A 57 -22.02 -1.41 9.52
N SER A 58 -21.70 -2.27 8.56
CA SER A 58 -22.60 -2.64 7.48
C SER A 58 -22.47 -4.12 7.17
N LYS A 59 -23.58 -4.72 6.75
CA LYS A 59 -23.64 -6.15 6.43
C LYS A 59 -22.97 -6.51 5.09
N GLY A 60 -22.71 -5.53 4.21
CA GLY A 60 -22.28 -5.77 2.83
C GLY A 60 -20.97 -5.11 2.42
N TRP A 61 -20.21 -5.73 1.52
CA TRP A 61 -18.95 -5.16 1.02
C TRP A 61 -19.15 -3.95 0.11
N LYS A 62 -20.38 -3.69 -0.40
CA LYS A 62 -20.72 -2.40 -1.02
C LYS A 62 -20.40 -1.21 -0.13
N ALA A 63 -20.44 -1.36 1.20
CA ALA A 63 -20.11 -0.30 2.14
C ALA A 63 -18.63 0.12 2.11
N LEU A 64 -17.73 -0.74 1.60
CA LEU A 64 -16.33 -0.35 1.40
C LEU A 64 -16.18 0.68 0.29
N LEU A 65 -17.07 0.72 -0.71
CA LEU A 65 -17.00 1.68 -1.80
C LEU A 65 -17.17 3.11 -1.26
N SER A 66 -16.16 3.96 -1.46
CA SER A 66 -16.18 5.38 -1.06
C SER A 66 -16.20 6.31 -2.26
N ARG A 67 -16.45 7.61 -1.99
CA ARG A 67 -16.22 8.69 -2.97
C ARG A 67 -14.72 8.86 -3.24
N GLU A 68 -13.91 8.69 -2.20
CA GLU A 68 -12.45 8.76 -2.23
C GLU A 68 -11.84 7.35 -2.34
N GLN A 69 -10.62 7.26 -2.86
CA GLN A 69 -9.89 6.01 -2.86
C GLN A 69 -9.50 5.61 -1.43
N HIS A 70 -9.34 4.30 -1.20
CA HIS A 70 -8.81 3.82 0.06
C HIS A 70 -7.34 4.22 0.24
N PRO A 71 -6.82 4.24 1.48
CA PRO A 71 -5.40 4.47 1.74
C PRO A 71 -4.49 3.51 0.94
N GLU A 72 -3.29 3.98 0.57
CA GLU A 72 -2.35 3.32 -0.37
C GLU A 72 -2.02 1.84 -0.07
N HIS A 73 -2.14 1.41 1.19
CA HIS A 73 -1.82 0.05 1.64
C HIS A 73 -3.02 -0.72 2.22
N PHE A 74 -4.24 -0.22 2.02
CA PHE A 74 -5.45 -0.84 2.54
C PHE A 74 -5.65 -2.27 2.01
N ASP A 75 -5.42 -2.53 0.71
CA ASP A 75 -5.59 -3.87 0.13
C ASP A 75 -4.58 -4.89 0.65
N SER A 76 -3.34 -4.45 0.92
CA SER A 76 -2.30 -5.30 1.52
C SER A 76 -2.65 -5.62 2.98
N TRP A 77 -3.13 -4.61 3.71
CA TRP A 77 -3.68 -4.80 5.04
C TRP A 77 -4.86 -5.77 5.06
N LEU A 78 -5.75 -5.70 4.05
CA LEU A 78 -6.91 -6.56 3.92
C LEU A 78 -6.53 -8.03 3.61
N GLU A 79 -5.55 -8.25 2.73
CA GLU A 79 -4.97 -9.59 2.46
C GLU A 79 -4.44 -10.24 3.74
N GLU A 80 -3.76 -9.46 4.60
CA GLU A 80 -3.27 -9.93 5.90
C GLU A 80 -4.40 -10.32 6.85
N ARG A 81 -5.55 -9.62 6.82
CA ARG A 81 -6.73 -9.95 7.64
C ARG A 81 -7.42 -11.22 7.14
N PHE A 82 -7.55 -11.42 5.83
CA PHE A 82 -8.02 -12.68 5.27
C PHE A 82 -7.10 -13.85 5.64
N ALA A 83 -5.79 -13.67 5.57
CA ALA A 83 -4.82 -14.73 5.90
C ALA A 83 -4.84 -15.15 7.38
N ARG A 84 -5.35 -14.30 8.28
CA ARG A 84 -5.53 -14.60 9.72
C ARG A 84 -6.88 -15.26 10.03
N ARG A 85 -7.85 -15.15 9.13
CA ARG A 85 -9.18 -15.72 9.32
C ARG A 85 -9.15 -17.22 9.11
N ALA A 86 -9.63 -17.97 10.09
CA ALA A 86 -9.88 -19.40 9.92
C ALA A 86 -11.07 -19.62 8.97
N PRO A 87 -11.00 -20.60 8.04
CA PRO A 87 -12.12 -20.91 7.16
C PRO A 87 -13.30 -21.50 7.96
N SER A 88 -14.53 -21.23 7.52
CA SER A 88 -15.73 -21.83 8.13
C SER A 88 -15.92 -23.29 7.70
N SER A 89 -16.72 -24.05 8.46
CA SER A 89 -17.13 -25.42 8.07
C SER A 89 -17.78 -25.45 6.69
N ASP A 90 -18.60 -24.43 6.40
CA ASP A 90 -19.37 -24.35 5.17
C ASP A 90 -18.46 -24.05 3.98
N GLN A 91 -17.48 -23.15 4.15
CA GLN A 91 -16.45 -22.91 3.14
C GLN A 91 -15.63 -24.16 2.84
N ILE A 92 -15.28 -24.94 3.87
CA ILE A 92 -14.56 -26.21 3.69
C ILE A 92 -15.44 -27.18 2.88
N ALA A 93 -16.71 -27.36 3.26
CA ALA A 93 -17.65 -28.26 2.58
C ALA A 93 -17.87 -27.88 1.11
N ILE A 94 -18.02 -26.58 0.80
CA ILE A 94 -18.14 -26.06 -0.57
C ILE A 94 -16.85 -26.32 -1.35
N ALA A 95 -15.69 -25.97 -0.78
CA ALA A 95 -14.40 -26.13 -1.44
C ALA A 95 -14.13 -27.60 -1.77
N ASP A 96 -14.54 -28.50 -0.89
CA ASP A 96 -14.44 -29.95 -1.01
C ASP A 96 -15.30 -30.58 -2.14
N MET A 97 -16.24 -29.82 -2.73
CA MET A 97 -16.99 -30.25 -3.90
C MET A 97 -16.13 -30.24 -5.17
N LEU A 98 -16.39 -31.18 -6.10
CA LEU A 98 -15.62 -31.33 -7.35
C LEU A 98 -16.07 -30.39 -8.46
N VAL A 99 -15.94 -29.10 -8.18
CA VAL A 99 -16.23 -28.02 -9.14
C VAL A 99 -15.18 -28.00 -10.26
N SER A 100 -15.64 -27.81 -11.49
CA SER A 100 -14.83 -27.69 -12.70
C SER A 100 -14.28 -26.28 -12.90
N ALA A 101 -14.93 -25.27 -12.34
CA ALA A 101 -14.51 -23.86 -12.33
C ALA A 101 -15.27 -23.12 -11.22
N VAL A 102 -14.71 -22.00 -10.76
CA VAL A 102 -15.33 -21.12 -9.76
C VAL A 102 -15.33 -19.69 -10.28
N PHE A 103 -16.49 -19.04 -10.25
CA PHE A 103 -16.65 -17.60 -10.46
C PHE A 103 -17.02 -16.98 -9.12
N THR A 104 -16.28 -15.97 -8.67
CA THR A 104 -16.51 -15.39 -7.35
C THR A 104 -16.55 -13.88 -7.40
N SER A 105 -17.55 -13.30 -6.75
CA SER A 105 -17.61 -11.85 -6.45
C SER A 105 -16.84 -11.51 -5.17
N SER A 106 -16.50 -12.50 -4.35
CA SER A 106 -15.62 -12.34 -3.19
C SER A 106 -14.20 -11.99 -3.61
N ILE A 107 -13.56 -11.14 -2.81
CA ILE A 107 -12.16 -10.71 -2.96
C ILE A 107 -11.21 -11.48 -2.05
N ASP A 108 -11.71 -12.48 -1.32
CA ASP A 108 -10.94 -13.29 -0.38
C ASP A 108 -9.94 -14.19 -1.13
N PRO A 109 -8.62 -14.00 -0.98
CA PRO A 109 -7.62 -14.88 -1.56
C PRO A 109 -7.65 -16.32 -1.01
N GLY A 110 -8.36 -16.57 0.10
CA GLY A 110 -8.43 -17.88 0.76
C GLY A 110 -9.06 -18.99 -0.08
N TRP A 111 -9.95 -18.66 -1.03
CA TRP A 111 -10.62 -19.67 -1.86
C TRP A 111 -9.65 -20.54 -2.67
N SER A 112 -8.56 -19.97 -3.18
CA SER A 112 -7.56 -20.76 -3.91
C SER A 112 -6.89 -21.79 -3.03
N ASN A 113 -6.67 -21.47 -1.75
CA ASN A 113 -6.04 -22.39 -0.81
C ASN A 113 -7.02 -23.49 -0.36
N LEU A 114 -8.30 -23.16 -0.19
CA LEU A 114 -9.34 -24.13 0.20
C LEU A 114 -9.61 -25.14 -0.92
N ILE A 115 -9.74 -24.67 -2.16
CA ILE A 115 -10.03 -25.53 -3.32
C ILE A 115 -8.84 -26.42 -3.69
N ALA A 116 -7.62 -26.08 -3.30
CA ALA A 116 -6.44 -26.92 -3.50
C ALA A 116 -6.49 -28.27 -2.72
N ALA A 117 -7.46 -28.45 -1.82
CA ALA A 117 -7.66 -29.70 -1.10
C ALA A 117 -7.97 -30.89 -2.05
N GLY A 118 -7.57 -32.10 -1.64
CA GLY A 118 -7.84 -33.34 -2.40
C GLY A 118 -6.98 -33.52 -3.66
N GLY A 119 -5.83 -32.83 -3.75
CA GLY A 119 -4.89 -32.92 -4.87
C GLY A 119 -5.22 -32.07 -6.08
N ARG A 120 -6.09 -31.06 -5.90
CA ARG A 120 -6.42 -30.09 -6.93
C ARG A 120 -5.37 -28.98 -6.98
N GLU A 121 -5.17 -28.41 -8.17
CA GLU A 121 -4.21 -27.34 -8.44
C GLU A 121 -4.98 -26.14 -9.04
N PRO A 122 -5.75 -25.37 -8.24
CA PRO A 122 -6.57 -24.28 -8.75
C PRO A 122 -5.73 -23.17 -9.38
N GLU A 123 -6.23 -22.58 -10.45
CA GLU A 123 -5.58 -21.47 -11.16
C GLU A 123 -6.32 -20.16 -10.89
N THR A 124 -5.64 -19.15 -10.35
CA THR A 124 -6.27 -17.86 -10.03
C THR A 124 -6.32 -16.95 -11.25
N ILE A 125 -7.53 -16.54 -11.66
CA ILE A 125 -7.76 -15.67 -12.82
C ILE A 125 -8.25 -14.29 -12.35
N LEU A 126 -7.45 -13.26 -12.61
CA LEU A 126 -7.72 -11.87 -12.20
C LEU A 126 -8.03 -10.95 -13.39
N ILE A 127 -7.78 -11.39 -14.62
CA ILE A 127 -8.01 -10.63 -15.85
C ILE A 127 -8.90 -11.47 -16.76
N GLY A 128 -9.92 -10.84 -17.35
CA GLY A 128 -10.95 -11.54 -18.13
C GLY A 128 -10.57 -11.80 -19.59
N ASP A 129 -9.48 -11.23 -20.09
CA ASP A 129 -9.03 -11.31 -21.47
C ASP A 129 -7.48 -11.22 -21.54
N PRO A 130 -6.77 -12.19 -22.14
CA PRO A 130 -7.29 -13.41 -22.78
C PRO A 130 -7.82 -14.46 -21.78
N LEU A 131 -8.68 -15.35 -22.28
CA LEU A 131 -9.13 -16.53 -21.56
C LEU A 131 -7.92 -17.40 -21.14
N PRO A 132 -7.98 -18.05 -19.96
CA PRO A 132 -6.94 -18.99 -19.56
C PRO A 132 -6.89 -20.19 -20.51
N PRO A 133 -5.71 -20.82 -20.68
CA PRO A 133 -5.56 -22.01 -21.51
C PRO A 133 -6.42 -23.18 -21.00
N ILE A 134 -6.71 -23.22 -19.70
CA ILE A 134 -7.62 -24.18 -19.08
C ILE A 134 -8.85 -23.42 -18.59
N VAL A 135 -9.97 -23.55 -19.32
CA VAL A 135 -11.24 -22.89 -18.97
C VAL A 135 -12.12 -23.72 -18.04
N ARG A 136 -11.89 -25.04 -17.96
CA ARG A 136 -12.57 -25.96 -17.03
C ARG A 136 -11.69 -27.16 -16.72
N SER A 137 -11.61 -27.54 -15.46
CA SER A 137 -10.99 -28.80 -15.03
C SER A 137 -11.38 -29.11 -13.59
N LYS A 138 -11.81 -30.34 -13.31
CA LYS A 138 -12.06 -30.79 -11.93
C LYS A 138 -10.75 -30.89 -11.11
N ARG A 139 -9.60 -31.11 -11.78
CA ARG A 139 -8.27 -31.17 -11.15
C ARG A 139 -7.60 -29.79 -11.06
N ARG A 140 -7.70 -28.98 -12.12
CA ARG A 140 -7.11 -27.63 -12.20
C ARG A 140 -8.20 -26.57 -12.38
N PRO A 141 -9.13 -26.41 -11.42
CA PRO A 141 -10.26 -25.52 -11.61
C PRO A 141 -9.76 -24.06 -11.69
N PRO A 142 -10.07 -23.33 -12.76
CA PRO A 142 -9.84 -21.89 -12.78
C PRO A 142 -10.81 -21.20 -11.80
N ILE A 143 -10.28 -20.24 -11.05
CA ILE A 143 -11.00 -19.40 -10.09
C ILE A 143 -11.00 -17.97 -10.61
N PHE A 144 -12.12 -17.54 -11.17
CA PHE A 144 -12.33 -16.21 -11.73
C PHE A 144 -12.78 -15.24 -10.63
N TYR A 145 -11.89 -14.33 -10.24
CA TYR A 145 -12.22 -13.25 -9.32
C TYR A 145 -12.80 -12.07 -10.10
N LEU A 146 -14.13 -11.99 -10.15
CA LEU A 146 -14.86 -11.01 -10.95
C LEU A 146 -14.42 -9.57 -10.64
N PHE A 147 -14.14 -9.27 -9.37
CA PHE A 147 -13.78 -7.94 -8.91
C PHE A 147 -12.34 -7.79 -8.44
N GLY A 148 -11.45 -8.71 -8.84
CA GLY A 148 -10.08 -8.71 -8.36
C GLY A 148 -9.96 -9.37 -6.99
N ARG A 149 -8.77 -9.29 -6.39
CA ARG A 149 -8.45 -10.02 -5.16
C ARG A 149 -7.65 -9.12 -4.22
N ALA A 150 -7.93 -9.19 -2.92
CA ALA A 150 -7.18 -8.44 -1.92
C ALA A 150 -5.67 -8.74 -2.00
N GLY A 151 -4.86 -7.73 -1.73
CA GLY A 151 -3.40 -7.80 -1.73
C GLY A 151 -2.72 -6.82 -2.67
N ALA A 152 -1.38 -6.86 -2.67
CA ALA A 152 -0.58 -6.04 -3.57
C ALA A 152 -0.73 -6.49 -5.04
N GLY A 153 -0.54 -5.58 -6.00
CA GLY A 153 -0.59 -5.93 -7.42
C GLY A 153 -0.86 -4.71 -8.31
N PRO A 154 -0.89 -4.87 -9.64
CA PRO A 154 -1.36 -3.82 -10.55
C PRO A 154 -2.80 -3.42 -10.22
N LEU A 155 -3.16 -2.15 -10.42
CA LEU A 155 -4.48 -1.60 -10.07
C LEU A 155 -5.63 -2.39 -10.70
N GLU A 156 -5.43 -2.90 -11.91
CA GLU A 156 -6.43 -3.70 -12.64
C GLU A 156 -6.78 -5.02 -11.94
N THR A 157 -5.89 -5.56 -11.11
CA THR A 157 -6.06 -6.84 -10.39
C THR A 157 -6.61 -6.69 -8.97
N ARG A 158 -6.68 -5.45 -8.47
CA ARG A 158 -7.11 -5.12 -7.11
C ARG A 158 -8.63 -4.98 -7.00
N PRO A 159 -9.19 -5.10 -5.78
CA PRO A 159 -10.58 -4.78 -5.52
C PRO A 159 -10.91 -3.32 -5.89
N PRO A 160 -12.10 -3.03 -6.45
CA PRO A 160 -12.55 -1.66 -6.64
C PRO A 160 -12.78 -0.94 -5.30
N SER A 161 -12.13 0.21 -5.10
CA SER A 161 -12.30 1.05 -3.90
C SER A 161 -13.42 2.10 -4.03
N THR A 162 -13.79 2.45 -5.26
CA THR A 162 -14.83 3.44 -5.56
C THR A 162 -15.91 2.87 -6.49
N ARG A 163 -17.08 3.52 -6.54
CA ARG A 163 -18.15 3.15 -7.46
C ARG A 163 -17.71 3.26 -8.93
N GLN A 164 -16.87 4.23 -9.26
CA GLN A 164 -16.34 4.39 -10.63
C GLN A 164 -15.43 3.21 -11.01
N LEU A 165 -14.50 2.83 -10.14
CA LEU A 165 -13.62 1.68 -10.36
C LEU A 165 -14.41 0.38 -10.44
N LEU A 166 -15.47 0.23 -9.65
CA LEU A 166 -16.36 -0.92 -9.74
C LEU A 166 -17.00 -1.03 -11.13
N VAL A 167 -17.50 0.08 -11.67
CA VAL A 167 -18.08 0.10 -13.03
C VAL A 167 -17.02 -0.21 -14.10
N GLN A 168 -15.81 0.35 -13.99
CA GLN A 168 -14.71 0.04 -14.92
C GLN A 168 -14.33 -1.44 -14.86
N ARG A 169 -14.22 -2.01 -13.66
CA ARG A 169 -13.92 -3.43 -13.44
C ARG A 169 -14.99 -4.33 -14.05
N ARG A 170 -16.27 -3.98 -13.89
CA ARG A 170 -17.39 -4.69 -14.53
C ARG A 170 -17.26 -4.72 -16.04
N LEU A 171 -17.03 -3.56 -16.66
CA LEU A 171 -16.95 -3.43 -18.12
C LEU A 171 -15.73 -4.14 -18.73
N ARG A 172 -14.56 -4.04 -18.09
CA ARG A 172 -13.31 -4.58 -18.65
C ARG A 172 -13.08 -6.05 -18.37
N HIS A 173 -13.52 -6.54 -17.21
CA HIS A 173 -13.12 -7.86 -16.72
C HIS A 173 -14.32 -8.70 -16.29
N SER A 174 -15.15 -8.21 -15.37
CA SER A 174 -16.22 -9.04 -14.79
C SER A 174 -17.24 -9.50 -15.83
N ALA A 175 -17.67 -8.61 -16.73
CA ALA A 175 -18.64 -8.96 -17.78
C ALA A 175 -18.08 -10.00 -18.76
N ASN A 176 -16.80 -9.88 -19.14
CA ASN A 176 -16.14 -10.87 -20.01
C ASN A 176 -16.02 -12.23 -19.32
N MET A 177 -15.62 -12.26 -18.06
CA MET A 177 -15.58 -13.49 -17.26
C MET A 177 -16.98 -14.11 -17.14
N LEU A 178 -18.00 -13.33 -16.80
CA LEU A 178 -19.36 -13.80 -16.58
C LEU A 178 -20.02 -14.35 -17.86
N ARG A 179 -19.78 -13.72 -19.02
CA ARG A 179 -20.27 -14.21 -20.32
C ARG A 179 -19.77 -15.61 -20.66
N ASN A 180 -18.57 -15.96 -20.20
CA ASN A 180 -17.96 -17.26 -20.46
C ASN A 180 -18.46 -18.36 -19.52
N VAL A 181 -19.29 -18.05 -18.50
CA VAL A 181 -19.82 -19.04 -17.55
C VAL A 181 -20.57 -20.16 -18.26
N LEU A 182 -21.41 -19.84 -19.25
CA LEU A 182 -22.18 -20.85 -20.00
C LEU A 182 -21.27 -21.72 -20.88
N GLU A 183 -20.24 -21.13 -21.49
CA GLU A 183 -19.24 -21.87 -22.28
C GLU A 183 -18.44 -22.84 -21.41
N VAL A 184 -18.05 -22.38 -20.21
CA VAL A 184 -17.34 -23.18 -19.21
C VAL A 184 -18.24 -24.32 -18.68
N THR A 185 -19.52 -24.05 -18.44
CA THR A 185 -20.48 -25.02 -17.90
C THR A 185 -20.94 -26.05 -18.91
N THR A 186 -21.05 -25.67 -20.20
CA THR A 186 -21.68 -26.45 -21.29
C THR A 186 -23.20 -26.64 -21.15
N PRO A 187 -23.94 -26.99 -22.23
CA PRO A 187 -25.39 -27.18 -22.19
C PRO A 187 -25.89 -28.35 -21.32
N VAL A 188 -25.00 -29.21 -20.82
CA VAL A 188 -25.35 -30.36 -19.96
C VAL A 188 -24.84 -30.20 -18.52
N GLY A 189 -24.06 -29.15 -18.24
CA GLY A 189 -23.53 -28.89 -16.91
C GLY A 189 -24.52 -28.18 -16.00
N LEU A 190 -24.12 -28.06 -14.73
CA LEU A 190 -24.90 -27.42 -13.68
C LEU A 190 -24.15 -26.21 -13.13
N ILE A 191 -24.81 -25.05 -13.10
CA ILE A 191 -24.36 -23.86 -12.38
C ILE A 191 -24.92 -23.91 -10.97
N VAL A 192 -24.08 -23.77 -9.95
CA VAL A 192 -24.52 -23.68 -8.56
C VAL A 192 -24.21 -22.29 -8.01
N ILE A 193 -25.21 -21.63 -7.46
CA ILE A 193 -25.11 -20.29 -6.88
C ILE A 193 -25.26 -20.39 -5.37
N GLU A 194 -24.30 -19.81 -4.64
CA GLU A 194 -24.23 -19.83 -3.17
C GLU A 194 -23.76 -18.48 -2.64
N GLY A 195 -24.39 -18.00 -1.56
CA GLY A 195 -23.96 -16.80 -0.83
C GLY A 195 -24.01 -15.49 -1.62
N TYR A 196 -24.81 -15.42 -2.69
CA TYR A 196 -25.05 -14.21 -3.46
C TYR A 196 -26.22 -13.42 -2.86
N ASP A 197 -25.92 -12.19 -2.41
CA ASP A 197 -26.90 -11.25 -1.88
C ASP A 197 -27.03 -10.06 -2.85
N PRO A 198 -28.13 -9.94 -3.62
CA PRO A 198 -28.30 -8.86 -4.60
C PRO A 198 -28.19 -7.44 -4.00
N ALA A 199 -28.70 -7.26 -2.78
CA ALA A 199 -28.72 -5.97 -2.10
C ALA A 199 -27.30 -5.54 -1.69
N HIS A 200 -26.43 -6.48 -1.32
CA HIS A 200 -25.13 -6.20 -0.71
C HIS A 200 -23.90 -6.59 -1.54
N ASP A 201 -24.04 -7.37 -2.62
CA ASP A 201 -22.95 -7.90 -3.45
C ASP A 201 -22.54 -6.97 -4.60
N TRP A 202 -21.25 -6.95 -4.95
CA TRP A 202 -20.73 -6.16 -6.06
C TRP A 202 -21.19 -6.64 -7.45
N LEU A 203 -21.67 -7.88 -7.61
CA LEU A 203 -22.30 -8.35 -8.85
C LEU A 203 -23.76 -7.89 -8.90
N LYS A 204 -24.18 -7.27 -10.02
CA LYS A 204 -25.57 -6.86 -10.21
C LYS A 204 -26.46 -8.06 -10.54
N ALA A 205 -27.69 -8.05 -10.02
CA ALA A 205 -28.68 -9.08 -10.28
C ALA A 205 -29.03 -9.17 -11.77
N GLU A 206 -29.36 -8.04 -12.40
CA GLU A 206 -29.58 -7.93 -13.85
C GLU A 206 -28.48 -8.63 -14.69
N GLU A 207 -27.21 -8.38 -14.39
CA GLU A 207 -26.07 -8.96 -15.12
C GLU A 207 -26.00 -10.49 -14.95
N LEU A 208 -26.25 -10.97 -13.73
CA LEU A 208 -26.28 -12.39 -13.43
C LEU A 208 -27.48 -13.08 -14.10
N LEU A 209 -28.69 -12.58 -13.88
CA LEU A 209 -29.93 -13.16 -14.40
C LEU A 209 -29.94 -13.18 -15.93
N ALA A 210 -29.40 -12.15 -16.60
CA ALA A 210 -29.28 -12.13 -18.06
C ALA A 210 -28.35 -13.21 -18.62
N VAL A 211 -27.32 -13.62 -17.87
CA VAL A 211 -26.47 -14.76 -18.28
C VAL A 211 -27.21 -16.08 -18.00
N LEU A 212 -27.90 -16.18 -16.86
CA LEU A 212 -28.63 -17.40 -16.48
C LEU A 212 -29.86 -17.66 -17.38
N SER A 213 -30.46 -16.63 -17.99
CA SER A 213 -31.64 -16.79 -18.85
C SER A 213 -31.38 -17.63 -20.10
N ALA A 214 -30.12 -17.77 -20.51
CA ALA A 214 -29.71 -18.63 -21.62
C ALA A 214 -29.27 -20.04 -21.17
N ALA A 215 -29.36 -20.35 -19.87
CA ALA A 215 -29.11 -21.69 -19.34
C ALA A 215 -30.26 -22.66 -19.72
N PRO A 216 -29.97 -23.97 -19.86
CA PRO A 216 -30.99 -24.98 -20.10
C PRO A 216 -31.93 -25.13 -18.90
N VAL A 217 -33.11 -25.72 -19.11
CA VAL A 217 -34.05 -26.11 -18.03
C VAL A 217 -33.34 -27.04 -17.05
N GLY A 218 -33.39 -26.72 -15.76
CA GLY A 218 -32.65 -27.41 -14.69
C GLY A 218 -31.15 -27.14 -14.66
N GLY A 219 -30.66 -26.18 -15.44
CA GLY A 219 -29.23 -25.86 -15.57
C GLY A 219 -28.66 -25.04 -14.42
N VAL A 220 -29.49 -24.51 -13.52
CA VAL A 220 -29.07 -23.66 -12.40
C VAL A 220 -29.67 -24.16 -11.09
N LEU A 221 -28.82 -24.41 -10.09
CA LEU A 221 -29.21 -24.64 -8.70
C LEU A 221 -28.85 -23.39 -7.88
N TRP A 222 -29.83 -22.79 -7.22
CA TRP A 222 -29.63 -21.63 -6.36
C TRP A 222 -29.92 -22.00 -4.90
N CYS A 223 -28.88 -21.96 -4.07
CA CYS A 223 -28.91 -22.41 -2.68
C CYS A 223 -29.07 -21.24 -1.69
N GLY A 224 -29.58 -21.53 -0.49
CA GLY A 224 -29.79 -20.59 0.60
C GLY A 224 -31.16 -19.90 0.59
N GLY A 225 -31.36 -19.01 1.57
CA GLY A 225 -32.60 -18.24 1.76
C GLY A 225 -33.01 -17.42 0.53
N ASP A 226 -34.26 -16.95 0.52
CA ASP A 226 -34.79 -16.22 -0.63
C ASP A 226 -34.04 -14.90 -0.88
N PRO A 227 -33.51 -14.70 -2.10
CA PRO A 227 -32.80 -13.47 -2.44
C PRO A 227 -33.77 -12.29 -2.52
N GLU A 228 -33.38 -11.15 -1.93
CA GLU A 228 -34.13 -9.90 -2.01
C GLU A 228 -33.71 -9.11 -3.26
N PHE A 229 -34.53 -9.16 -4.32
CA PHE A 229 -34.30 -8.40 -5.56
C PHE A 229 -35.10 -7.09 -5.60
N ALA A 230 -34.72 -6.19 -6.52
CA ALA A 230 -35.60 -5.09 -6.94
C ALA A 230 -36.78 -5.64 -7.75
N GLU A 231 -37.91 -4.91 -7.84
CA GLU A 231 -39.15 -5.40 -8.48
C GLU A 231 -38.92 -6.03 -9.88
N ASP A 232 -38.21 -5.35 -10.77
CA ASP A 232 -37.93 -5.83 -12.15
C ASP A 232 -37.06 -7.10 -12.17
N ASP A 233 -36.06 -7.17 -11.30
CA ASP A 233 -35.15 -8.33 -11.18
C ASP A 233 -35.89 -9.52 -10.53
N GLN A 234 -36.80 -9.25 -9.59
CA GLN A 234 -37.64 -10.26 -8.94
C GLN A 234 -38.58 -10.92 -9.95
N GLU A 235 -39.23 -10.15 -10.82
CA GLU A 235 -40.09 -10.71 -11.88
C GLU A 235 -39.31 -11.62 -12.82
N THR A 236 -38.10 -11.18 -13.23
CA THR A 236 -37.20 -11.97 -14.07
C THR A 236 -36.80 -13.28 -13.38
N PHE A 237 -36.40 -13.20 -12.11
CA PHE A 237 -36.03 -14.37 -11.31
C PHE A 237 -37.19 -15.36 -11.15
N ASP A 238 -38.37 -14.87 -10.77
CA ASP A 238 -39.59 -15.68 -10.63
C ASP A 238 -39.95 -16.36 -11.96
N GLN A 239 -39.77 -15.66 -13.08
CA GLN A 239 -40.00 -16.23 -14.41
C GLN A 239 -39.00 -17.35 -14.73
N LEU A 240 -37.72 -17.19 -14.40
CA LEU A 240 -36.70 -18.23 -14.57
C LEU A 240 -36.95 -19.46 -13.68
N VAL A 241 -37.48 -19.26 -12.47
CA VAL A 241 -37.92 -20.34 -11.58
C VAL A 241 -39.16 -21.04 -12.15
N ARG A 242 -40.18 -20.30 -12.60
CA ARG A 242 -41.39 -20.85 -13.23
C ARG A 242 -41.10 -21.62 -14.51
N ASN A 243 -40.14 -21.16 -15.31
CA ASN A 243 -39.66 -21.83 -16.51
C ASN A 243 -38.79 -23.07 -16.20
N GLY A 244 -38.50 -23.33 -14.92
CA GLY A 244 -37.70 -24.45 -14.46
C GLY A 244 -36.21 -24.33 -14.79
N ILE A 245 -35.72 -23.15 -15.19
CA ILE A 245 -34.29 -22.91 -15.45
C ILE A 245 -33.54 -22.87 -14.12
N ILE A 246 -34.06 -22.14 -13.13
CA ILE A 246 -33.54 -22.06 -11.78
C ILE A 246 -34.33 -23.01 -10.88
N ILE A 247 -33.62 -23.93 -10.22
CA ILE A 247 -34.15 -24.76 -9.14
C ILE A 247 -33.67 -24.18 -7.81
N ARG A 248 -34.61 -23.96 -6.89
CA ARG A 248 -34.34 -23.38 -5.56
C ARG A 248 -34.23 -24.46 -4.49
N ASP A 249 -33.29 -24.26 -3.57
CA ASP A 249 -33.16 -24.98 -2.31
C ASP A 249 -32.87 -23.96 -1.20
N ASP A 250 -33.58 -24.04 -0.09
CA ASP A 250 -33.48 -23.11 1.04
C ASP A 250 -32.25 -23.40 1.92
N ARG A 251 -31.74 -24.63 1.86
CA ARG A 251 -30.48 -25.04 2.49
C ARG A 251 -29.29 -24.43 1.75
N SER A 252 -28.21 -24.20 2.48
CA SER A 252 -26.93 -23.81 1.88
C SER A 252 -26.32 -24.96 1.08
N LEU A 253 -25.48 -24.63 0.10
CA LEU A 253 -24.75 -25.62 -0.68
C LEU A 253 -23.92 -26.56 0.23
N ALA A 254 -23.34 -26.01 1.30
CA ALA A 254 -22.58 -26.79 2.28
C ALA A 254 -23.43 -27.85 2.99
N GLN A 255 -24.67 -27.51 3.38
CA GLN A 255 -25.60 -28.44 4.02
C GLN A 255 -25.98 -29.57 3.05
N ILE A 256 -26.40 -29.22 1.83
CA ILE A 256 -26.75 -30.20 0.80
C ILE A 256 -25.55 -31.13 0.50
N ALA A 257 -24.35 -30.57 0.35
CA ALA A 257 -23.14 -31.35 0.11
C ALA A 257 -22.79 -32.29 1.28
N THR A 258 -23.02 -31.86 2.52
CA THR A 258 -22.75 -32.66 3.72
C THR A 258 -23.76 -33.80 3.87
N GLU A 259 -25.04 -33.53 3.60
CA GLU A 259 -26.12 -34.53 3.62
C GLU A 259 -25.91 -35.59 2.52
N LEU A 260 -25.56 -35.17 1.29
CA LEU A 260 -25.24 -36.07 0.20
C LEU A 260 -24.05 -37.00 0.52
N ARG A 261 -23.03 -36.48 1.20
CA ARG A 261 -21.88 -37.27 1.69
C ARG A 261 -22.29 -38.27 2.77
N ALA A 262 -23.23 -37.91 3.63
CA ALA A 262 -23.73 -38.79 4.68
C ALA A 262 -24.65 -39.90 4.12
N SER A 263 -25.42 -39.60 3.06
CA SER A 263 -26.38 -40.54 2.46
C SER A 263 -25.79 -41.52 1.44
N SER A 264 -24.59 -41.24 0.92
CA SER A 264 -23.99 -42.00 -0.18
C SER A 264 -22.75 -42.75 0.28
N GLU A 265 -22.82 -44.09 0.37
CA GLU A 265 -21.69 -44.95 0.76
C GLU A 265 -20.55 -44.97 -0.28
N GLU A 266 -20.78 -44.47 -1.50
CA GLU A 266 -19.79 -44.41 -2.59
C GLU A 266 -19.89 -43.09 -3.39
N MET A 267 -19.59 -41.94 -2.80
CA MET A 267 -19.11 -40.82 -3.64
C MET A 267 -17.71 -41.19 -4.15
N ALA A 268 -17.65 -41.70 -5.38
CA ALA A 268 -16.42 -42.10 -6.05
C ALA A 268 -15.33 -41.03 -5.87
N THR A 269 -14.22 -41.41 -5.24
CA THR A 269 -13.01 -40.58 -5.22
C THR A 269 -12.66 -40.25 -6.67
N PRO A 270 -12.54 -38.97 -7.05
CA PRO A 270 -12.39 -38.57 -8.45
C PRO A 270 -11.21 -39.28 -9.09
N ASN A 271 -11.52 -40.15 -10.04
CA ASN A 271 -10.52 -40.75 -10.87
C ASN A 271 -9.92 -39.65 -11.78
N TRP A 272 -8.75 -39.10 -11.40
CA TRP A 272 -7.98 -38.24 -12.27
C TRP A 272 -7.35 -39.10 -13.36
N ASP A 273 -8.13 -39.49 -14.38
CA ASP A 273 -7.67 -40.25 -15.54
C ASP A 273 -6.71 -39.40 -16.38
N ASP A 274 -5.47 -39.34 -15.93
CA ASP A 274 -4.29 -39.61 -16.74
C ASP A 274 -3.35 -40.40 -15.82
N PRO A 275 -2.90 -41.62 -16.20
CA PRO A 275 -1.84 -42.31 -15.46
C PRO A 275 -0.55 -41.50 -15.63
N ASP A 276 -0.38 -40.51 -14.76
CA ASP A 276 0.85 -39.76 -14.62
C ASP A 276 1.93 -40.73 -14.14
N LEU A 277 2.81 -41.09 -15.08
CA LEU A 277 3.87 -42.05 -14.90
C LEU A 277 4.96 -41.46 -13.99
N VAL A 278 5.41 -42.23 -13.00
CA VAL A 278 6.63 -41.94 -12.27
C VAL A 278 7.68 -42.96 -12.67
N THR A 279 8.54 -42.59 -13.61
CA THR A 279 9.72 -43.39 -13.96
C THR A 279 10.74 -43.37 -12.81
N LEU A 280 11.11 -44.56 -12.33
CA LEU A 280 12.02 -44.84 -11.22
C LEU A 280 13.38 -45.37 -11.73
N PRO A 281 14.41 -45.52 -10.86
CA PRO A 281 15.70 -46.06 -11.27
C PRO A 281 15.57 -47.45 -11.89
N ASN A 282 16.47 -47.78 -12.81
CA ASN A 282 16.47 -49.04 -13.58
C ASN A 282 15.27 -49.23 -14.52
N GLY A 283 14.62 -48.14 -14.95
CA GLY A 283 13.52 -48.18 -15.92
C GLY A 283 12.20 -48.72 -15.36
N LYS A 284 12.09 -48.92 -14.06
CA LYS A 284 10.83 -49.29 -13.41
C LYS A 284 9.87 -48.12 -13.47
N GLN A 285 8.58 -48.40 -13.65
CA GLN A 285 7.56 -47.36 -13.75
C GLN A 285 6.50 -47.60 -12.69
N LEU A 286 6.20 -46.55 -11.92
CA LEU A 286 5.04 -46.51 -11.05
C LEU A 286 3.92 -45.78 -11.80
N VAL A 287 2.89 -46.53 -12.17
CA VAL A 287 1.63 -45.95 -12.62
C VAL A 287 0.86 -45.54 -11.37
N THR A 288 0.73 -44.23 -11.11
CA THR A 288 -0.01 -43.78 -9.93
C THR A 288 -1.48 -44.02 -10.17
N SER A 289 -2.04 -45.04 -9.50
CA SER A 289 -3.48 -45.25 -9.56
C SER A 289 -4.21 -44.00 -9.08
N PRO A 290 -5.42 -43.72 -9.58
CA PRO A 290 -6.13 -42.49 -9.28
C PRO A 290 -6.40 -42.31 -7.78
N ARG A 291 -6.77 -43.40 -7.10
CA ARG A 291 -6.95 -43.45 -5.65
C ARG A 291 -5.66 -43.13 -4.89
N LEU A 292 -4.53 -43.69 -5.34
CA LEU A 292 -3.21 -43.41 -4.76
C LEU A 292 -2.85 -41.93 -4.90
N ARG A 293 -3.14 -41.35 -6.07
CA ARG A 293 -2.84 -39.96 -6.41
C ARG A 293 -3.65 -38.99 -5.56
N LEU A 294 -4.97 -39.16 -5.51
CA LEU A 294 -5.87 -38.34 -4.67
C LEU A 294 -5.42 -38.30 -3.21
N THR A 295 -5.19 -39.49 -2.64
CA THR A 295 -4.80 -39.63 -1.25
C THR A 295 -3.47 -38.91 -1.00
N THR A 296 -2.48 -39.10 -1.88
CA THR A 296 -1.14 -38.51 -1.73
C THR A 296 -1.16 -36.99 -1.98
N GLN A 297 -1.82 -36.54 -3.04
CA GLN A 297 -1.89 -35.14 -3.45
C GLN A 297 -2.75 -34.27 -2.53
N ALA A 298 -3.62 -34.87 -1.70
CA ALA A 298 -4.24 -34.16 -0.59
C ALA A 298 -3.21 -33.59 0.41
N SER A 299 -2.01 -34.18 0.47
CA SER A 299 -0.93 -33.77 1.38
C SER A 299 0.34 -33.28 0.68
N ALA A 300 0.69 -33.82 -0.49
CA ALA A 300 1.89 -33.43 -1.23
C ALA A 300 1.78 -33.71 -2.74
N LEU A 301 2.23 -32.78 -3.57
CA LEU A 301 2.27 -32.94 -5.03
C LEU A 301 3.25 -34.06 -5.41
N ILE A 302 2.79 -35.01 -6.22
CA ILE A 302 3.65 -36.02 -6.86
C ILE A 302 4.35 -35.37 -8.06
N LEU A 303 5.69 -35.40 -8.11
CA LEU A 303 6.45 -34.98 -9.29
C LEU A 303 6.54 -36.14 -10.30
N ASP A 304 5.57 -36.18 -11.20
CA ASP A 304 5.50 -37.13 -12.31
C ASP A 304 6.30 -36.69 -13.55
N ASP A 305 6.36 -37.58 -14.55
CA ASP A 305 7.08 -37.36 -15.81
C ASP A 305 6.53 -36.16 -16.61
N SER A 306 5.28 -35.74 -16.39
CA SER A 306 4.69 -34.59 -17.09
C SER A 306 5.37 -33.26 -16.72
N ILE A 307 5.94 -33.16 -15.51
CA ILE A 307 6.61 -31.96 -15.01
C ILE A 307 8.02 -31.84 -15.61
N THR A 308 8.68 -32.97 -15.85
CA THR A 308 10.03 -33.04 -16.43
C THR A 308 10.03 -33.18 -17.96
N GLY A 309 8.87 -33.40 -18.57
CA GLY A 309 8.68 -33.52 -20.02
C GLY A 309 9.01 -32.25 -20.82
N PHE A 310 8.83 -32.31 -22.13
CA PHE A 310 9.17 -31.21 -23.05
C PHE A 310 8.52 -29.88 -22.64
N LEU A 311 9.33 -28.81 -22.61
CA LEU A 311 8.87 -27.46 -22.27
C LEU A 311 8.93 -26.58 -23.53
N PRO A 312 7.79 -26.09 -24.05
CA PRO A 312 7.77 -25.31 -25.29
C PRO A 312 8.56 -23.99 -25.18
N PRO A 313 9.33 -23.61 -26.21
CA PRO A 313 10.02 -22.32 -26.24
C PRO A 313 9.01 -21.17 -26.34
N LEU A 314 9.28 -20.08 -25.62
CA LEU A 314 8.48 -18.84 -25.68
C LEU A 314 9.14 -17.85 -26.64
N GLN A 315 8.32 -17.09 -27.37
CA GLN A 315 8.80 -15.91 -28.12
C GLN A 315 9.27 -14.82 -27.15
N SER A 316 10.17 -13.93 -27.58
CA SER A 316 10.83 -12.93 -26.70
C SER A 316 9.85 -12.08 -25.88
N ALA A 317 8.78 -11.56 -26.49
CA ALA A 317 7.77 -10.77 -25.78
C ALA A 317 6.98 -11.60 -24.75
N LEU A 318 6.67 -12.86 -25.07
CA LEU A 318 6.00 -13.79 -24.15
C LEU A 318 6.93 -14.26 -23.02
N ALA A 319 8.24 -14.37 -23.29
CA ALA A 319 9.25 -14.70 -22.29
C ALA A 319 9.39 -13.59 -21.25
N GLN A 320 9.39 -12.32 -21.67
CA GLN A 320 9.38 -11.17 -20.77
C GLN A 320 8.13 -11.18 -19.87
N ASN A 321 6.94 -11.35 -20.44
CA ASN A 321 5.70 -11.44 -19.67
C ASN A 321 5.69 -12.64 -18.72
N ALA A 322 6.23 -13.79 -19.14
CA ALA A 322 6.32 -14.98 -18.30
C ALA A 322 7.32 -14.80 -17.14
N PHE A 323 8.44 -14.13 -17.38
CA PHE A 323 9.41 -13.74 -16.35
C PHE A 323 8.76 -12.81 -15.32
N GLU A 324 8.06 -11.76 -15.78
CA GLU A 324 7.34 -10.84 -14.92
C GLU A 324 6.25 -11.57 -14.13
N ASN A 325 5.45 -12.43 -14.75
CA ASN A 325 4.40 -13.21 -14.07
C ASN A 325 4.95 -14.17 -13.02
N PHE A 326 6.04 -14.87 -13.31
CA PHE A 326 6.72 -15.77 -12.38
C PHE A 326 7.12 -15.05 -11.08
N HIS A 327 7.58 -13.81 -11.22
CA HIS A 327 7.99 -12.95 -10.12
C HIS A 327 6.83 -12.15 -9.51
N SER A 328 5.71 -11.96 -10.22
CA SER A 328 4.60 -11.07 -9.79
C SER A 328 3.51 -11.74 -8.96
N ILE A 329 3.15 -12.98 -9.30
CA ILE A 329 1.97 -13.63 -8.75
C ILE A 329 2.43 -14.82 -7.89
N PRO A 330 1.89 -15.01 -6.67
CA PRO A 330 2.00 -16.28 -5.96
C PRO A 330 1.35 -17.36 -6.83
N SER A 331 2.17 -18.00 -7.66
CA SER A 331 1.74 -19.03 -8.60
C SER A 331 1.90 -20.42 -7.97
N GLY A 332 1.09 -21.37 -8.43
CA GLY A 332 1.17 -22.76 -7.97
C GLY A 332 2.56 -23.36 -8.20
N LEU A 333 2.90 -24.42 -7.45
CA LEU A 333 4.21 -25.07 -7.50
C LEU A 333 4.65 -25.42 -8.93
N ARG A 334 3.73 -25.83 -9.81
CA ARG A 334 4.06 -26.17 -11.21
C ARG A 334 4.60 -24.97 -11.99
N ALA A 335 3.99 -23.80 -11.89
CA ALA A 335 4.49 -22.57 -12.51
C ALA A 335 5.86 -22.18 -11.95
N ARG A 336 6.09 -22.42 -10.66
CA ARG A 336 7.42 -22.23 -10.04
C ARG A 336 8.46 -23.18 -10.63
N LEU A 337 8.14 -24.47 -10.75
CA LEU A 337 9.01 -25.48 -11.34
C LEU A 337 9.32 -25.14 -12.81
N GLU A 338 8.32 -24.73 -13.58
CA GLU A 338 8.50 -24.28 -14.97
C GLU A 338 9.40 -23.05 -15.07
N GLY A 339 9.21 -22.03 -14.22
CA GLY A 339 10.07 -20.84 -14.20
C GLY A 339 11.52 -21.16 -13.84
N VAL A 340 11.76 -22.12 -12.95
CA VAL A 340 13.11 -22.65 -12.66
C VAL A 340 13.70 -23.33 -13.90
N ARG A 341 12.91 -24.15 -14.62
CA ARG A 341 13.35 -24.80 -15.88
C ARG A 341 13.61 -23.80 -17.01
N ARG A 342 12.91 -22.65 -17.01
CA ARG A 342 13.09 -21.57 -18.00
C ARG A 342 14.27 -20.64 -17.69
N GLY A 343 14.95 -20.81 -16.57
CA GLY A 343 16.11 -19.99 -16.21
C GLY A 343 15.77 -18.61 -15.63
N PHE A 344 14.53 -18.38 -15.17
CA PHE A 344 14.12 -17.09 -14.57
C PHE A 344 14.75 -16.78 -13.21
N THR A 345 15.71 -17.60 -12.75
CA THR A 345 16.36 -17.53 -11.44
C THR A 345 17.81 -18.01 -11.53
N ILE A 346 18.68 -17.47 -10.67
CA ILE A 346 20.07 -17.93 -10.56
C ILE A 346 20.19 -19.19 -9.71
N GLU A 347 21.20 -20.02 -10.01
CA GLU A 347 21.64 -21.13 -9.15
C GLU A 347 22.68 -20.62 -8.16
N ARG A 348 22.41 -20.87 -6.87
CA ARG A 348 23.26 -20.47 -5.75
C ARG A 348 24.28 -21.54 -5.36
N ASP A 349 25.43 -21.11 -4.82
CA ASP A 349 26.57 -21.98 -4.54
C ASP A 349 26.27 -23.03 -3.46
N PHE A 350 25.48 -22.67 -2.43
CA PHE A 350 25.06 -23.61 -1.39
C PHE A 350 24.19 -24.75 -1.95
N GLU A 351 23.53 -24.54 -3.11
CA GLU A 351 22.66 -25.55 -3.72
C GLU A 351 23.46 -26.76 -4.19
N ARG A 352 24.72 -26.57 -4.61
CA ARG A 352 25.60 -27.69 -4.97
C ARG A 352 25.89 -28.59 -3.76
N HIS A 353 26.11 -27.98 -2.60
CA HIS A 353 26.29 -28.70 -1.35
C HIS A 353 25.00 -29.43 -0.94
N LEU A 354 23.84 -28.77 -1.09
CA LEU A 354 22.52 -29.38 -0.90
C LEU A 354 22.31 -30.60 -1.81
N GLN A 355 22.61 -30.49 -3.10
CA GLN A 355 22.50 -31.63 -4.02
C GLN A 355 23.42 -32.78 -3.63
N ALA A 356 24.69 -32.49 -3.33
CA ALA A 356 25.65 -33.51 -2.93
C ALA A 356 25.20 -34.25 -1.67
N ARG A 357 24.65 -33.52 -0.70
CA ARG A 357 24.12 -34.06 0.55
C ARG A 357 22.84 -34.89 0.33
N LEU A 358 21.92 -34.42 -0.51
CA LEU A 358 20.70 -35.14 -0.89
C LEU A 358 21.02 -36.45 -1.61
N LYS A 359 21.95 -36.43 -2.56
CA LYS A 359 22.38 -37.64 -3.29
C LYS A 359 22.93 -38.70 -2.32
N LYS A 360 23.83 -38.31 -1.42
CA LYS A 360 24.35 -39.19 -0.36
C LYS A 360 23.23 -39.74 0.54
N ALA A 361 22.27 -38.90 0.92
CA ALA A 361 21.15 -39.29 1.76
C ALA A 361 20.22 -40.28 1.07
N LEU A 362 19.93 -40.09 -0.22
CA LEU A 362 19.06 -40.99 -0.99
C LEU A 362 19.70 -42.37 -1.19
N GLU A 363 21.02 -42.42 -1.44
CA GLU A 363 21.79 -43.67 -1.51
C GLU A 363 21.86 -44.37 -0.14
N ARG A 364 21.98 -43.61 0.96
CA ARG A 364 22.18 -44.13 2.32
C ARG A 364 21.05 -43.76 3.29
N HIS A 365 19.80 -43.81 2.82
CA HIS A 365 18.62 -43.32 3.57
C HIS A 365 18.47 -43.92 4.98
N HIS A 366 18.93 -45.15 5.20
CA HIS A 366 18.89 -45.85 6.49
C HIS A 366 19.88 -45.29 7.53
N ARG A 367 20.90 -44.55 7.11
CA ARG A 367 21.94 -43.97 7.99
C ARG A 367 21.65 -42.54 8.44
N GLU A 368 20.68 -41.88 7.81
CA GLU A 368 20.35 -40.50 8.15
C GLU A 368 19.78 -40.43 9.57
N ALA A 369 20.30 -39.61 10.47
CA ALA A 369 19.78 -39.54 11.85
C ALA A 369 18.48 -38.72 11.94
N GLY A 370 18.25 -37.80 11.00
CA GLY A 370 17.12 -36.88 10.96
C GLY A 370 16.92 -36.30 9.56
N ALA A 371 15.96 -35.40 9.41
CA ALA A 371 15.69 -34.72 8.15
C ALA A 371 16.84 -33.75 7.78
N ILE A 372 17.01 -33.52 6.48
CA ILE A 372 17.89 -32.46 5.96
C ILE A 372 17.12 -31.15 6.02
N ILE A 373 17.75 -30.11 6.56
CA ILE A 373 17.11 -28.82 6.82
C ILE A 373 17.83 -27.72 6.05
N LEU A 374 17.11 -27.10 5.12
CA LEU A 374 17.54 -25.86 4.47
C LEU A 374 17.04 -24.66 5.30
N HIS A 375 17.93 -23.88 5.87
CA HIS A 375 17.54 -22.74 6.72
C HIS A 375 18.15 -21.41 6.25
N GLY A 376 17.45 -20.30 6.52
CA GLY A 376 17.92 -18.97 6.18
C GLY A 376 16.80 -17.93 6.15
N GLN A 377 17.15 -16.68 5.87
CA GLN A 377 16.22 -15.53 5.87
C GLN A 377 15.21 -15.57 4.71
N SER A 378 14.08 -14.85 4.86
CA SER A 378 13.18 -14.62 3.73
C SER A 378 13.91 -13.88 2.60
N GLY A 379 13.60 -14.19 1.34
CA GLY A 379 14.24 -13.57 0.19
C GLY A 379 15.63 -14.12 -0.21
N THR A 380 16.17 -15.14 0.47
CA THR A 380 17.48 -15.74 0.11
C THR A 380 17.42 -16.82 -0.99
N GLY A 381 16.22 -17.12 -1.52
CA GLY A 381 16.02 -18.09 -2.59
C GLY A 381 15.71 -19.53 -2.15
N LYS A 382 15.39 -19.78 -0.86
CA LYS A 382 15.14 -21.14 -0.33
C LYS A 382 14.10 -21.94 -1.11
N SER A 383 12.92 -21.37 -1.37
CA SER A 383 11.84 -22.06 -2.09
C SER A 383 12.19 -22.35 -3.56
N ILE A 384 13.05 -21.51 -4.16
CA ILE A 384 13.62 -21.75 -5.50
C ILE A 384 14.63 -22.89 -5.46
N ALA A 385 15.53 -22.91 -4.47
CA ALA A 385 16.49 -23.99 -4.27
C ALA A 385 15.79 -25.33 -4.01
N LEU A 386 14.69 -25.36 -3.26
CA LEU A 386 13.86 -26.56 -3.07
C LEU A 386 13.25 -27.05 -4.39
N ALA A 387 12.65 -26.15 -5.17
CA ALA A 387 12.09 -26.48 -6.47
C ALA A 387 13.16 -27.04 -7.42
N ARG A 388 14.35 -26.42 -7.46
CA ARG A 388 15.49 -26.87 -8.26
C ARG A 388 16.02 -28.21 -7.79
N ALA A 389 16.15 -28.42 -6.48
CA ALA A 389 16.57 -29.70 -5.90
C ALA A 389 15.62 -30.84 -6.22
N ALA A 390 14.31 -30.59 -6.11
CA ALA A 390 13.28 -31.56 -6.47
C ALA A 390 13.38 -31.94 -7.96
N LEU A 391 13.56 -30.96 -8.85
CA LEU A 391 13.74 -31.18 -10.29
C LEU A 391 15.01 -31.99 -10.59
N GLN A 392 16.16 -31.59 -10.05
CA GLN A 392 17.44 -32.26 -10.31
C GLN A 392 17.44 -33.70 -9.80
N VAL A 393 16.92 -33.96 -8.60
CA VAL A 393 16.77 -35.33 -8.07
C VAL A 393 15.86 -36.17 -8.98
N ARG A 394 14.81 -35.55 -9.54
CA ARG A 394 13.87 -36.22 -10.43
C ARG A 394 14.44 -36.50 -11.82
N THR A 395 15.23 -35.59 -12.40
CA THR A 395 15.84 -35.73 -13.73
C THR A 395 17.09 -36.60 -13.70
N ASP A 396 17.95 -36.45 -12.69
CA ASP A 396 19.28 -37.04 -12.70
C ASP A 396 19.29 -38.44 -12.10
N SER A 397 18.45 -38.66 -11.08
CA SER A 397 18.42 -39.91 -10.31
C SER A 397 17.10 -40.68 -10.48
N LEU A 398 16.14 -40.18 -11.28
CA LEU A 398 14.80 -40.76 -11.45
C LEU A 398 14.13 -41.14 -10.12
N THR A 399 14.43 -40.40 -9.06
CA THR A 399 13.92 -40.71 -7.71
C THR A 399 12.48 -40.23 -7.61
N ALA A 400 11.62 -40.96 -6.89
CA ALA A 400 10.27 -40.49 -6.60
C ALA A 400 10.33 -39.24 -5.72
N VAL A 401 9.61 -38.17 -6.10
CA VAL A 401 9.59 -36.92 -5.33
C VAL A 401 8.16 -36.53 -5.00
N LEU A 402 7.92 -36.26 -3.71
CA LEU A 402 6.71 -35.62 -3.19
C LEU A 402 7.07 -34.20 -2.73
N PHE A 403 6.23 -33.21 -3.04
CA PHE A 403 6.49 -31.81 -2.73
C PHE A 403 5.28 -31.15 -2.07
N ALA A 404 5.46 -30.70 -0.83
CA ALA A 404 4.43 -30.03 -0.03
C ALA A 404 4.74 -28.53 0.12
N THR A 405 3.76 -27.65 -0.15
CA THR A 405 3.92 -26.18 -0.18
C THR A 405 3.17 -25.42 0.91
N ASP A 406 2.06 -25.97 1.39
CA ASP A 406 1.12 -25.21 2.23
C ASP A 406 1.06 -25.73 3.67
N ARG A 407 1.21 -27.05 3.83
CA ARG A 407 1.21 -27.71 5.14
C ARG A 407 2.21 -28.86 5.17
N GLN A 408 2.60 -29.26 6.38
CA GLN A 408 3.31 -30.51 6.58
C GLN A 408 2.43 -31.68 6.08
N PRO A 409 2.96 -32.60 5.26
CA PRO A 409 2.16 -33.71 4.74
C PRO A 409 1.72 -34.62 5.89
N ASN A 410 0.46 -35.03 5.87
CA ASN A 410 -0.05 -36.02 6.81
C ASN A 410 0.56 -37.39 6.47
N PRO A 411 1.21 -38.07 7.43
CA PRO A 411 1.82 -39.37 7.17
C PRO A 411 0.85 -40.42 6.61
N ALA A 412 -0.43 -40.38 7.01
CA ALA A 412 -1.44 -41.33 6.52
C ALA A 412 -1.69 -41.19 5.01
N ASP A 413 -1.73 -39.96 4.53
CA ASP A 413 -2.09 -39.60 3.16
C ASP A 413 -1.03 -40.07 2.15
N VAL A 414 0.26 -39.98 2.52
CA VAL A 414 1.38 -40.31 1.63
C VAL A 414 1.86 -41.76 1.78
N LEU A 415 1.46 -42.47 2.84
CA LEU A 415 1.96 -43.82 3.15
C LEU A 415 1.71 -44.82 2.04
N ALA A 416 0.55 -44.75 1.39
CA ALA A 416 0.19 -45.66 0.30
C ALA A 416 1.15 -45.50 -0.89
N PHE A 417 1.52 -44.25 -1.24
CA PHE A 417 2.48 -43.98 -2.31
C PHE A 417 3.88 -44.45 -1.96
N LEU A 418 4.34 -44.16 -0.74
CA LEU A 418 5.63 -44.65 -0.24
C LEU A 418 5.72 -46.18 -0.33
N THR A 419 4.63 -46.87 0.03
CA THR A 419 4.56 -48.34 -0.04
C THR A 419 4.74 -48.86 -1.47
N GLN A 420 4.10 -48.24 -2.45
CA GLN A 420 4.23 -48.63 -3.86
C GLN A 420 5.65 -48.39 -4.40
N VAL A 421 6.27 -47.26 -4.04
CA VAL A 421 7.65 -46.96 -4.41
C VAL A 421 8.64 -47.95 -3.75
N ASP A 422 8.42 -48.28 -2.47
CA ASP A 422 9.24 -49.24 -1.72
C ASP A 422 9.20 -50.65 -2.36
N HIS A 423 8.01 -51.10 -2.83
CA HIS A 423 7.86 -52.37 -3.54
C HIS A 423 8.67 -52.44 -4.84
N LEU A 424 8.82 -51.29 -5.50
CA LEU A 424 9.68 -51.15 -6.69
C LEU A 424 11.16 -51.02 -6.33
N GLY A 425 11.49 -50.97 -5.04
CA GLY A 425 12.85 -50.94 -4.51
C GLY A 425 13.52 -49.57 -4.55
N ALA A 426 12.76 -48.50 -4.81
CA ALA A 426 13.27 -47.14 -4.91
C ALA A 426 13.12 -46.37 -3.58
N THR A 427 13.84 -45.25 -3.46
CA THR A 427 13.73 -44.30 -2.34
C THR A 427 12.82 -43.14 -2.74
N THR A 428 12.08 -42.55 -1.81
CA THR A 428 11.31 -41.31 -2.05
C THR A 428 11.94 -40.11 -1.34
N LEU A 429 12.04 -38.98 -2.05
CA LEU A 429 12.34 -37.68 -1.47
C LEU A 429 11.02 -36.95 -1.16
N ILE A 430 10.85 -36.51 0.09
CA ILE A 430 9.76 -35.61 0.47
C ILE A 430 10.34 -34.22 0.70
N VAL A 431 9.96 -33.26 -0.15
CA VAL A 431 10.31 -31.86 -0.03
C VAL A 431 9.17 -31.12 0.67
N VAL A 432 9.47 -30.38 1.73
CA VAL A 432 8.48 -29.62 2.49
C VAL A 432 8.88 -28.15 2.51
N ASP A 433 8.30 -27.36 1.61
CA ASP A 433 8.45 -25.90 1.47
C ASP A 433 7.51 -25.14 2.41
N VAL A 434 7.44 -25.60 3.65
CA VAL A 434 6.69 -24.96 4.73
C VAL A 434 7.70 -24.68 5.84
N PRO A 435 7.93 -23.42 6.23
CA PRO A 435 8.89 -23.10 7.27
C PRO A 435 8.39 -23.63 8.62
N LEU A 436 9.04 -24.68 9.12
CA LEU A 436 8.73 -25.35 10.39
C LEU A 436 9.99 -25.55 11.23
N PRO A 437 9.84 -25.77 12.55
CA PRO A 437 10.97 -26.18 13.39
C PRO A 437 11.55 -27.54 12.95
N PRO A 438 12.87 -27.75 13.01
CA PRO A 438 13.53 -29.02 12.65
C PRO A 438 12.93 -30.27 13.28
N THR A 439 12.46 -30.16 14.53
CA THR A 439 11.86 -31.27 15.29
C THR A 439 10.63 -31.86 14.61
N ARG A 440 9.81 -31.05 13.94
CA ARG A 440 8.61 -31.51 13.21
C ARG A 440 8.97 -32.39 12.02
N PHE A 441 10.06 -32.08 11.32
CA PHE A 441 10.55 -32.91 10.22
C PHE A 441 11.17 -34.22 10.72
N ASP A 442 11.87 -34.16 11.85
CA ASP A 442 12.45 -35.34 12.50
C ASP A 442 11.36 -36.29 13.02
N GLU A 443 10.28 -35.77 13.61
CA GLU A 443 9.08 -36.54 14.01
C GLU A 443 8.47 -37.25 12.81
N LEU A 444 8.23 -36.53 11.72
CA LEU A 444 7.67 -37.08 10.48
C LEU A 444 8.57 -38.18 9.88
N LEU A 445 9.89 -37.98 9.86
CA LEU A 445 10.84 -38.99 9.40
C LEU A 445 10.80 -40.25 10.29
N LYS A 446 10.74 -40.07 11.62
CA LYS A 446 10.63 -41.18 12.58
C LYS A 446 9.36 -41.99 12.36
N GLU A 447 8.23 -41.32 12.14
CA GLU A 447 6.96 -42.00 11.85
C GLU A 447 7.03 -42.86 10.60
N PHE A 448 7.57 -42.34 9.48
CA PHE A 448 7.74 -43.13 8.26
C PHE A 448 8.69 -44.32 8.45
N ARG A 449 9.79 -44.12 9.17
CA ARG A 449 10.76 -45.19 9.45
C ARG A 449 10.24 -46.27 10.37
N SER A 450 9.42 -45.91 11.37
CA SER A 450 8.76 -46.89 12.24
C SER A 450 7.89 -47.86 11.43
N LYS A 451 7.41 -47.44 10.26
CA LYS A 451 6.64 -48.24 9.29
C LYS A 451 7.50 -48.83 8.16
N GLY A 452 8.83 -48.81 8.28
CA GLY A 452 9.77 -49.43 7.34
C GLY A 452 9.95 -48.71 6.00
N ARG A 453 9.59 -47.42 5.89
CA ARG A 453 9.61 -46.68 4.60
C ARG A 453 11.00 -46.15 4.23
N ARG A 454 11.35 -46.23 2.93
CA ARG A 454 12.61 -45.71 2.39
C ARG A 454 12.46 -44.25 1.98
N VAL A 455 12.57 -43.35 2.95
CA VAL A 455 12.31 -41.92 2.74
C VAL A 455 13.47 -41.03 3.19
N VAL A 456 13.67 -39.94 2.48
CA VAL A 456 14.51 -38.79 2.88
C VAL A 456 13.61 -37.56 2.90
N ILE A 457 13.72 -36.74 3.94
CA ILE A 457 12.96 -35.50 4.07
C ILE A 457 13.90 -34.30 3.91
N LEU A 458 13.52 -33.37 3.05
CA LEU A 458 14.12 -32.05 2.90
C LEU A 458 13.11 -31.00 3.36
N GLY A 459 13.34 -30.43 4.54
CA GLY A 459 12.51 -29.38 5.13
C GLY A 459 13.14 -28.00 4.98
N VAL A 460 12.30 -26.96 4.95
CA VAL A 460 12.75 -25.56 5.08
C VAL A 460 12.48 -25.02 6.47
N SER A 461 13.37 -24.18 6.97
CA SER A 461 13.17 -23.43 8.21
C SER A 461 13.62 -21.98 8.06
N TYR A 462 13.16 -21.12 8.97
CA TYR A 462 13.81 -19.83 9.18
C TYR A 462 15.21 -20.03 9.77
N ARG A 463 16.04 -18.99 9.83
CA ARG A 463 17.44 -19.13 10.20
C ARG A 463 17.60 -19.79 11.58
N ILE A 464 18.43 -20.84 11.64
CA ILE A 464 18.76 -21.57 12.85
C ILE A 464 20.13 -21.09 13.35
N GLU A 465 20.29 -20.99 14.67
CA GLU A 465 21.53 -20.55 15.28
C GLU A 465 22.70 -21.51 15.01
N GLU A 466 23.88 -20.93 14.85
CA GLU A 466 25.11 -21.66 14.56
C GLU A 466 25.46 -22.67 15.65
N GLN A 467 25.11 -22.42 16.91
CA GLN A 467 25.33 -23.35 18.02
C GLN A 467 24.60 -24.69 17.83
N ILE A 468 23.43 -24.67 17.18
CA ILE A 468 22.61 -25.85 16.91
C ILE A 468 23.10 -26.57 15.65
N THR A 469 23.61 -25.84 14.67
CA THR A 469 24.02 -26.39 13.37
C THR A 469 25.48 -26.84 13.34
N ARG A 470 26.33 -26.36 14.27
CA ARG A 470 27.77 -26.60 14.28
C ARG A 470 28.11 -28.09 14.22
N GLY A 471 28.88 -28.47 13.20
CA GLY A 471 29.36 -29.84 13.02
C GLY A 471 28.31 -30.83 12.51
N ASN A 472 27.11 -30.36 12.14
CA ASN A 472 26.04 -31.23 11.66
C ASN A 472 25.68 -30.93 10.19
N ASP A 473 26.17 -31.79 9.30
CA ASP A 473 26.02 -31.73 7.83
C ASP A 473 24.56 -31.90 7.33
N ARG A 474 23.57 -32.03 8.23
CA ARG A 474 22.15 -32.03 7.87
C ARG A 474 21.56 -30.62 7.76
N TYR A 475 22.19 -29.63 8.39
CA TYR A 475 21.75 -28.24 8.34
C TYR A 475 22.53 -27.49 7.28
N ILE A 476 21.82 -26.98 6.28
CA ILE A 476 22.41 -26.25 5.17
C ILE A 476 21.89 -24.82 5.23
N GLU A 477 22.81 -23.87 5.35
CA GLU A 477 22.46 -22.45 5.36
C GLU A 477 22.31 -21.93 3.92
N ALA A 478 21.22 -21.21 3.67
CA ALA A 478 21.06 -20.34 2.51
C ALA A 478 21.54 -18.92 2.89
N PRO A 479 22.81 -18.55 2.60
CA PRO A 479 23.41 -17.33 3.11
C PRO A 479 22.76 -16.09 2.49
N ARG A 480 22.70 -15.00 3.26
CA ARG A 480 22.19 -13.70 2.78
C ARG A 480 23.10 -13.09 1.70
N ARG A 481 24.42 -13.14 1.90
CA ARG A 481 25.43 -12.62 0.97
C ARG A 481 25.51 -13.50 -0.28
N LEU A 482 25.62 -12.85 -1.43
CA LEU A 482 25.95 -13.51 -2.69
C LEU A 482 27.46 -13.65 -2.83
N THR A 483 27.94 -14.76 -3.38
CA THR A 483 29.35 -14.89 -3.80
C THR A 483 29.59 -14.11 -5.09
N GLN A 484 30.85 -13.79 -5.41
CA GLN A 484 31.18 -13.04 -6.64
C GLN A 484 30.62 -13.72 -7.91
N GLY A 485 30.69 -15.04 -8.01
CA GLY A 485 30.09 -15.77 -9.13
C GLY A 485 28.55 -15.73 -9.16
N GLU A 486 27.89 -15.69 -8.01
CA GLU A 486 26.43 -15.49 -7.93
C GLU A 486 26.03 -14.07 -8.35
N GLN A 487 26.85 -13.06 -7.99
CA GLN A 487 26.63 -11.67 -8.36
C GLN A 487 26.67 -11.48 -9.89
N GLU A 488 27.65 -12.09 -10.57
CA GLU A 488 27.78 -12.05 -12.03
C GLU A 488 26.56 -12.70 -12.73
N LYS A 489 26.10 -13.86 -12.25
CA LYS A 489 24.89 -14.52 -12.77
C LYS A 489 23.64 -13.64 -12.59
N LEU A 490 23.52 -12.95 -11.46
CA LEU A 490 22.38 -12.07 -11.18
C LEU A 490 22.39 -10.86 -12.12
N ALA A 491 23.57 -10.29 -12.38
CA ALA A 491 23.75 -9.21 -13.33
C ALA A 491 23.35 -9.64 -14.75
N ALA A 492 23.77 -10.83 -15.19
CA ALA A 492 23.42 -11.37 -16.50
C ALA A 492 21.90 -11.54 -16.65
N LEU A 493 21.23 -12.10 -15.63
CA LEU A 493 19.78 -12.26 -15.61
C LEU A 493 19.04 -10.90 -15.65
N ALA A 494 19.55 -9.90 -14.94
CA ALA A 494 18.99 -8.55 -14.94
C ALA A 494 19.05 -7.90 -16.33
N VAL A 495 20.16 -8.11 -17.05
CA VAL A 495 20.34 -7.62 -18.44
C VAL A 495 19.42 -8.34 -19.41
N GLU A 496 19.29 -9.67 -19.29
CA GLU A 496 18.45 -10.49 -20.18
C GLU A 496 16.99 -10.04 -20.20
N TYR A 497 16.43 -9.64 -19.05
CA TYR A 497 15.03 -9.25 -18.88
C TYR A 497 14.81 -7.74 -18.64
N ASN A 498 15.78 -6.90 -19.03
CA ASN A 498 15.70 -5.43 -18.96
C ASN A 498 15.33 -4.85 -17.58
N VAL A 499 15.87 -5.41 -16.50
CA VAL A 499 15.64 -4.90 -15.13
C VAL A 499 16.42 -3.59 -14.91
N PRO A 500 15.83 -2.55 -14.28
CA PRO A 500 16.48 -1.23 -14.12
C PRO A 500 17.89 -1.27 -13.49
N SER A 501 18.83 -0.56 -14.11
CA SER A 501 20.29 -0.79 -14.08
C SER A 501 21.10 -0.28 -12.87
N LYS A 502 20.48 0.00 -11.71
CA LYS A 502 21.21 0.43 -10.48
C LYS A 502 21.22 -0.65 -9.39
N LEU A 503 21.69 -1.85 -9.72
CA LEU A 503 21.90 -2.92 -8.74
C LEU A 503 23.29 -2.80 -8.12
N SER A 504 23.34 -2.46 -6.84
CA SER A 504 24.54 -2.62 -6.02
C SER A 504 24.61 -4.10 -5.63
N ILE A 505 25.44 -4.87 -6.35
CA ILE A 505 25.46 -6.34 -6.26
C ILE A 505 26.37 -6.83 -5.12
N ASP A 506 27.25 -5.96 -4.61
CA ASP A 506 28.17 -6.23 -3.48
C ASP A 506 27.55 -5.92 -2.10
N GLU A 507 26.24 -6.15 -1.96
CA GLU A 507 25.51 -5.92 -0.71
C GLU A 507 25.02 -7.24 -0.09
N PRO A 508 24.95 -7.35 1.25
CA PRO A 508 24.46 -8.56 1.92
C PRO A 508 23.03 -8.98 1.57
N TYR A 509 22.26 -8.13 0.89
CA TYR A 509 20.87 -8.33 0.54
C TYR A 509 20.60 -8.12 -0.95
N ALA A 510 21.63 -8.22 -1.80
CA ALA A 510 21.55 -7.98 -3.24
C ALA A 510 20.41 -8.76 -3.93
N LEU A 511 20.17 -10.01 -3.54
CA LEU A 511 19.08 -10.82 -4.11
C LEU A 511 17.68 -10.31 -3.72
N ALA A 512 17.48 -9.94 -2.45
CA ALA A 512 16.22 -9.34 -2.00
C ALA A 512 15.99 -7.97 -2.67
N ARG A 513 17.05 -7.18 -2.86
CA ARG A 513 17.01 -5.91 -3.59
C ARG A 513 16.67 -6.09 -5.07
N PHE A 514 17.19 -7.13 -5.71
CA PHE A 514 16.80 -7.50 -7.07
C PHE A 514 15.30 -7.79 -7.18
N TYR A 515 14.77 -8.61 -6.28
CA TYR A 515 13.33 -8.87 -6.23
C TYR A 515 12.51 -7.62 -5.90
N TRP A 516 13.04 -6.70 -5.07
CA TRP A 516 12.37 -5.44 -4.77
C TRP A 516 12.25 -4.50 -5.97
N GLN A 517 13.25 -4.50 -6.86
CA GLN A 517 13.24 -3.66 -8.06
C GLN A 517 12.22 -4.12 -9.10
N LEU A 518 11.86 -5.40 -9.09
CA LEU A 518 10.77 -5.95 -9.89
C LEU A 518 9.43 -5.59 -9.22
N PRO A 519 8.58 -4.74 -9.82
CA PRO A 519 7.32 -4.32 -9.20
C PRO A 519 6.43 -5.50 -8.80
N GLY A 520 6.47 -6.57 -9.59
CA GLY A 520 5.81 -7.83 -9.32
C GLY A 520 6.23 -8.52 -8.02
N SER A 521 7.54 -8.66 -7.78
CA SER A 521 8.05 -9.48 -6.67
C SER A 521 7.94 -8.82 -5.31
N ARG A 522 7.63 -7.52 -5.26
CA ARG A 522 7.35 -6.82 -3.99
C ARG A 522 6.25 -7.50 -3.20
N ARG A 523 5.21 -8.03 -3.87
CA ARG A 523 4.14 -8.81 -3.23
C ARG A 523 4.68 -10.10 -2.62
N LEU A 524 5.47 -10.88 -3.36
CA LEU A 524 6.02 -12.14 -2.88
C LEU A 524 6.93 -11.93 -1.67
N LEU A 525 7.74 -10.86 -1.70
CA LEU A 525 8.57 -10.46 -0.58
C LEU A 525 7.71 -10.07 0.63
N ALA A 526 6.72 -9.18 0.44
CA ALA A 526 5.82 -8.77 1.52
C ALA A 526 5.05 -9.95 2.13
N HIS A 527 4.54 -10.87 1.30
CA HIS A 527 3.84 -12.08 1.76
C HIS A 527 4.77 -13.02 2.53
N GLY A 528 5.99 -13.22 2.04
CA GLY A 528 7.01 -14.03 2.72
C GLY A 528 7.39 -13.46 4.08
N LEU A 529 7.60 -12.13 4.16
CA LEU A 529 7.84 -11.41 5.41
C LEU A 529 6.63 -11.46 6.34
N GLY A 530 5.41 -11.37 5.81
CA GLY A 530 4.17 -11.53 6.58
C GLY A 530 4.06 -12.91 7.23
N LYS A 531 4.40 -13.99 6.49
CA LYS A 531 4.50 -15.35 7.04
C LYS A 531 5.57 -15.45 8.13
N GLU A 532 6.74 -14.84 7.92
CA GLU A 532 7.83 -14.81 8.90
C GLU A 532 7.43 -14.05 10.18
N ALA A 533 6.75 -12.91 10.04
CA ALA A 533 6.21 -12.14 11.15
C ALA A 533 5.15 -12.93 11.94
N ARG A 534 4.25 -13.65 11.26
CA ARG A 534 3.28 -14.55 11.93
C ARG A 534 3.96 -15.71 12.66
N SER A 535 4.98 -16.32 12.06
CA SER A 535 5.76 -17.38 12.72
C SER A 535 6.48 -16.84 13.98
N SER A 536 7.03 -15.64 13.89
CA SER A 536 7.67 -14.95 15.01
C SER A 536 6.64 -14.63 16.09
N GLN A 537 5.46 -14.14 15.72
CA GLN A 537 4.34 -13.86 16.62
C GLN A 537 3.94 -15.10 17.42
N THR A 538 3.75 -16.25 16.76
CA THR A 538 3.40 -17.52 17.43
C THR A 538 4.52 -17.99 18.36
N SER A 539 5.78 -17.80 17.96
CA SER A 539 6.94 -18.18 18.77
C SER A 539 7.04 -17.31 20.03
N ILE A 540 6.92 -15.99 19.88
CA ILE A 540 6.86 -15.02 20.97
C ILE A 540 5.70 -15.33 21.90
N ALA A 541 4.50 -15.61 21.37
CA ALA A 541 3.32 -15.93 22.18
C ALA A 541 3.54 -17.20 23.01
N LYS A 542 4.12 -18.26 22.42
CA LYS A 542 4.41 -19.51 23.12
C LYS A 542 5.51 -19.35 24.17
N GLN A 543 6.60 -18.65 23.85
CA GLN A 543 7.69 -18.38 24.78
C GLN A 543 7.22 -17.47 25.93
N GLY A 544 6.55 -16.37 25.61
CA GLY A 544 6.00 -15.42 26.60
C GLY A 544 4.89 -15.99 27.47
N GLY A 545 4.09 -16.93 26.96
CA GLY A 545 3.09 -17.65 27.75
C GLY A 545 3.69 -18.64 28.76
N ASN A 546 4.83 -19.25 28.42
CA ASN A 546 5.57 -20.14 29.31
C ASN A 546 6.49 -19.37 30.29
N THR A 547 6.79 -18.10 30.01
CA THR A 547 7.71 -17.30 30.81
C THR A 547 6.92 -16.59 31.90
N GLN A 548 7.23 -16.94 33.16
CA GLN A 548 6.54 -16.40 34.33
C GLN A 548 7.26 -15.19 34.91
N ILE A 549 6.49 -14.17 35.30
CA ILE A 549 7.02 -13.01 36.01
C ILE A 549 6.97 -13.30 37.52
N ALA A 550 8.13 -13.38 38.17
CA ALA A 550 8.20 -13.47 39.63
C ALA A 550 7.77 -12.13 40.24
N ARG A 551 6.59 -12.07 40.86
CA ARG A 551 6.17 -10.91 41.65
C ARG A 551 6.86 -10.94 43.01
N ALA A 552 7.26 -9.77 43.52
CA ALA A 552 7.64 -9.65 44.93
C ALA A 552 6.39 -9.94 45.79
N VAL A 553 6.35 -11.12 46.41
CA VAL A 553 5.17 -11.58 47.14
C VAL A 553 5.11 -10.89 48.50
N THR A 554 4.10 -10.03 48.70
CA THR A 554 3.83 -9.41 50.01
C THR A 554 3.30 -10.46 50.99
N ALA A 555 3.30 -10.17 52.30
CA ALA A 555 2.76 -11.08 53.32
C ALA A 555 1.29 -11.48 53.03
N LEU A 556 0.49 -10.54 52.51
CA LEU A 556 -0.88 -10.80 52.05
C LEU A 556 -0.91 -11.69 50.79
N GLY A 557 0.00 -11.46 49.84
CA GLY A 557 0.15 -12.30 48.65
C GLY A 557 0.51 -13.74 49.00
N MET A 558 1.38 -13.97 49.99
CA MET A 558 1.70 -15.31 50.49
C MET A 558 0.49 -15.99 51.11
N ALA A 559 -0.30 -15.26 51.91
CA ALA A 559 -1.53 -15.80 52.50
C ALA A 559 -2.57 -16.19 51.43
N LEU A 560 -2.71 -15.39 50.36
CA LEU A 560 -3.59 -15.71 49.23
C LEU A 560 -3.10 -16.93 48.43
N MET A 561 -1.78 -17.05 48.21
CA MET A 561 -1.21 -18.23 47.57
C MET A 561 -1.40 -19.50 48.41
N GLN A 562 -1.24 -19.40 49.73
CA GLN A 562 -1.54 -20.49 50.67
C GLN A 562 -3.03 -20.86 50.69
N ALA A 563 -3.93 -19.90 50.42
CA ALA A 563 -5.36 -20.12 50.26
C ALA A 563 -5.75 -20.68 48.86
N GLY A 564 -4.79 -20.96 47.98
CA GLY A 564 -5.02 -21.59 46.67
C GLY A 564 -5.14 -20.61 45.50
N TYR A 565 -4.91 -19.32 45.69
CA TYR A 565 -4.89 -18.34 44.59
C TYR A 565 -3.53 -18.35 43.88
N LYS A 566 -3.52 -18.49 42.55
CA LYS A 566 -2.28 -18.46 41.75
C LYS A 566 -1.75 -17.03 41.63
N GLY A 567 -0.47 -16.82 41.98
CA GLY A 567 0.20 -15.52 41.92
C GLY A 567 1.03 -15.28 40.65
N GLU A 568 1.06 -16.25 39.73
CA GLU A 568 1.89 -16.22 38.52
C GLU A 568 1.14 -15.56 37.35
N THR A 569 1.66 -14.43 36.87
CA THR A 569 1.22 -13.79 35.62
C THR A 569 2.25 -14.07 34.53
N SER A 570 1.80 -14.58 33.37
CA SER A 570 2.69 -14.73 32.21
C SER A 570 2.89 -13.36 31.52
N ILE A 571 3.96 -13.26 30.73
CA ILE A 571 4.23 -12.04 29.94
C ILE A 571 3.19 -11.87 28.83
N ILE A 572 2.68 -12.98 28.28
CA ILE A 572 1.69 -13.02 27.20
C ILE A 572 0.61 -14.05 27.55
N GLU A 573 -0.62 -13.59 27.80
CA GLU A 573 -1.77 -14.49 28.05
C GLU A 573 -2.70 -14.62 26.83
N ASP A 574 -2.62 -13.70 25.87
CA ASP A 574 -3.46 -13.68 24.67
C ASP A 574 -2.97 -14.71 23.63
N VAL A 575 -2.99 -15.99 24.01
CA VAL A 575 -2.58 -17.13 23.16
C VAL A 575 -3.75 -17.60 22.27
N SER A 576 -4.82 -16.81 22.17
CA SER A 576 -5.93 -17.11 21.26
C SER A 576 -5.38 -17.30 19.84
N SER A 577 -5.66 -18.47 19.25
CA SER A 577 -5.24 -18.80 17.89
C SER A 577 -5.98 -18.00 16.81
N GLN A 578 -6.99 -17.19 17.18
CA GLN A 578 -7.83 -16.42 16.27
C GLN A 578 -7.73 -14.91 16.53
N ASP A 579 -6.53 -14.35 16.39
CA ASP A 579 -6.31 -12.90 16.40
C ASP A 579 -6.38 -12.31 14.98
N VAL A 580 -7.61 -12.13 14.49
CA VAL A 580 -7.87 -11.54 13.16
C VAL A 580 -7.44 -10.07 13.12
N GLU A 581 -7.68 -9.30 14.19
CA GLU A 581 -7.35 -7.87 14.27
C GLU A 581 -5.83 -7.61 14.29
N GLY A 582 -5.06 -8.53 14.88
CA GLY A 582 -3.65 -8.32 15.20
C GLY A 582 -3.45 -7.57 16.51
N ALA A 583 -4.39 -7.70 17.45
CA ALA A 583 -4.39 -6.99 18.72
C ALA A 583 -3.68 -7.74 19.85
N SER A 584 -3.26 -8.99 19.63
CA SER A 584 -2.56 -9.79 20.65
C SER A 584 -1.27 -9.10 21.13
N SER A 585 -0.92 -9.33 22.38
CA SER A 585 0.32 -8.84 22.99
C SER A 585 1.57 -9.16 22.16
N ALA A 586 1.66 -10.38 21.61
CA ALA A 586 2.75 -10.78 20.70
C ALA A 586 2.74 -10.04 19.35
N ALA A 587 1.55 -9.72 18.82
CA ALA A 587 1.43 -8.90 17.62
C ALA A 587 1.92 -7.47 17.86
N LYS A 588 1.56 -6.88 19.01
CA LYS A 588 1.99 -5.53 19.40
C LYS A 588 3.50 -5.40 19.55
N VAL A 589 4.21 -6.40 20.08
CA VAL A 589 5.69 -6.44 20.09
C VAL A 589 6.24 -6.13 18.70
N ILE A 590 5.78 -6.89 17.70
CA ILE A 590 6.26 -6.77 16.33
C ILE A 590 5.91 -5.39 15.78
N ASP A 591 4.68 -4.93 16.01
CA ASP A 591 4.21 -3.63 15.52
C ASP A 591 5.03 -2.46 16.11
N TYR A 592 5.34 -2.49 17.41
CA TYR A 592 6.17 -1.49 18.08
C TYR A 592 7.60 -1.42 17.51
N ILE A 593 8.25 -2.58 17.40
CA ILE A 593 9.64 -2.65 16.91
C ILE A 593 9.71 -2.25 15.44
N MET A 594 8.76 -2.71 14.61
CA MET A 594 8.74 -2.39 13.18
C MET A 594 8.37 -0.93 12.91
N ALA A 595 7.43 -0.34 13.66
CA ALA A 595 7.08 1.06 13.51
C ALA A 595 8.28 1.98 13.83
N ALA A 596 9.03 1.69 14.89
CA ALA A 596 10.24 2.45 15.22
C ALA A 596 11.36 2.21 14.21
N ALA A 597 11.58 0.96 13.80
CA ALA A 597 12.64 0.61 12.88
C ALA A 597 12.41 1.16 11.46
N ARG A 598 11.15 1.36 11.04
CA ARG A 598 10.80 2.11 9.83
C ARG A 598 11.40 3.51 9.86
N LEU A 599 11.48 4.13 11.04
CA LEU A 599 12.08 5.46 11.26
C LEU A 599 13.59 5.42 11.55
N TYR A 600 14.26 4.30 11.28
CA TYR A 600 15.67 4.07 11.61
C TYR A 600 15.98 4.13 13.11
N LYS A 601 14.99 3.88 13.96
CA LYS A 601 15.15 3.91 15.42
C LYS A 601 14.97 2.52 16.03
N SER A 602 15.77 2.25 17.04
CA SER A 602 15.67 1.05 17.86
C SER A 602 14.97 1.38 19.18
N VAL A 603 14.22 0.43 19.73
CA VAL A 603 13.42 0.63 20.94
C VAL A 603 14.08 -0.02 22.15
N PRO A 604 14.12 0.63 23.32
CA PRO A 604 14.49 -0.03 24.57
C PRO A 604 13.55 -1.20 24.87
N VAL A 605 14.10 -2.38 25.15
CA VAL A 605 13.26 -3.59 25.27
C VAL A 605 12.37 -3.55 26.52
N ASN A 606 12.87 -2.93 27.59
CA ASN A 606 12.09 -2.65 28.80
C ASN A 606 10.89 -1.73 28.54
N LEU A 607 10.98 -0.85 27.53
CA LEU A 607 9.86 0.00 27.11
C LEU A 607 8.81 -0.82 26.35
N VAL A 608 9.23 -1.69 25.43
CA VAL A 608 8.32 -2.59 24.69
C VAL A 608 7.53 -3.48 25.65
N LEU A 609 8.21 -4.11 26.63
CA LEU A 609 7.55 -4.95 27.63
C LEU A 609 6.56 -4.17 28.48
N ARG A 610 6.90 -2.95 28.91
CA ARG A 610 5.96 -2.08 29.64
C ARG A 610 4.73 -1.74 28.82
N ALA A 611 4.90 -1.38 27.55
CA ALA A 611 3.78 -1.00 26.70
C ALA A 611 2.75 -2.13 26.54
N ILE A 612 3.21 -3.38 26.53
CA ILE A 612 2.36 -4.57 26.45
C ILE A 612 1.74 -4.92 27.81
N LEU A 613 2.46 -4.70 28.91
CA LEU A 613 2.05 -5.07 30.26
C LEU A 613 1.36 -3.93 31.03
N LYS A 614 1.06 -2.81 30.39
CA LYS A 614 0.55 -1.57 31.01
C LYS A 614 -0.68 -1.78 31.93
N ASP A 615 -1.55 -2.73 31.60
CA ASP A 615 -2.79 -2.99 32.36
C ASP A 615 -2.59 -4.03 33.48
N ARG A 616 -1.40 -4.63 33.60
CA ARG A 616 -1.16 -5.85 34.38
C ARG A 616 -0.05 -5.74 35.41
N VAL A 617 0.85 -4.78 35.23
CA VAL A 617 2.06 -4.63 36.03
C VAL A 617 2.11 -3.20 36.56
N SER A 618 2.38 -3.06 37.85
CA SER A 618 2.50 -1.75 38.49
C SER A 618 3.68 -0.96 37.92
N GLU A 619 3.49 0.36 37.85
CA GLU A 619 4.53 1.32 37.49
C GLU A 619 5.79 1.09 38.35
N GLY A 620 6.94 0.89 37.71
CA GLY A 620 8.24 0.65 38.37
C GLY A 620 8.79 -0.77 38.27
N THR A 621 8.03 -1.76 37.78
CA THR A 621 8.53 -3.14 37.67
C THR A 621 9.70 -3.23 36.67
N ALA A 622 10.87 -3.65 37.16
CA ALA A 622 12.02 -3.93 36.32
C ALA A 622 11.99 -5.38 35.81
N PHE A 623 12.22 -5.57 34.52
CA PHE A 623 12.33 -6.89 33.91
C PHE A 623 13.80 -7.30 33.87
N GLY A 624 14.11 -8.51 34.33
CA GLY A 624 15.47 -9.04 34.24
C GLY A 624 15.89 -9.29 32.79
N ILE A 625 17.18 -9.13 32.50
CA ILE A 625 17.78 -9.36 31.18
C ILE A 625 17.51 -10.81 30.69
N ASP A 626 17.52 -11.79 31.59
CA ASP A 626 17.24 -13.19 31.26
C ASP A 626 15.80 -13.41 30.75
N LEU A 627 14.84 -12.67 31.32
CA LEU A 627 13.43 -12.70 30.92
C LEU A 627 13.26 -12.16 29.49
N VAL A 628 13.98 -11.07 29.20
CA VAL A 628 14.00 -10.41 27.89
C VAL A 628 14.67 -11.31 26.84
N HIS A 629 15.81 -11.91 27.17
CA HIS A 629 16.50 -12.83 26.27
C HIS A 629 15.66 -14.06 25.95
N GLY A 630 14.92 -14.62 26.91
CA GLY A 630 14.11 -15.83 26.72
C GLY A 630 12.93 -15.68 25.75
N VAL A 631 12.38 -14.47 25.57
CA VAL A 631 11.20 -14.23 24.72
C VAL A 631 11.56 -13.79 23.30
N PHE A 632 12.70 -13.13 23.12
CA PHE A 632 12.97 -12.40 21.88
C PHE A 632 14.29 -12.76 21.17
N ARG A 633 15.25 -13.45 21.84
CA ARG A 633 16.57 -13.77 21.25
C ARG A 633 16.46 -14.65 20.00
N ASP A 634 15.53 -15.61 20.02
CA ASP A 634 15.40 -16.61 18.95
C ASP A 634 14.74 -16.08 17.67
N GLN A 635 14.39 -14.77 17.63
CA GLN A 635 13.67 -14.17 16.52
C GLN A 635 14.64 -13.49 15.54
N ASP A 636 14.86 -14.08 14.36
CA ASP A 636 15.76 -13.50 13.33
C ASP A 636 15.21 -12.21 12.68
N LEU A 637 13.96 -11.85 12.97
CA LEU A 637 13.36 -10.59 12.56
C LEU A 637 14.02 -9.38 13.26
N PHE A 638 14.55 -9.60 14.46
CA PHE A 638 15.08 -8.55 15.33
C PHE A 638 16.61 -8.52 15.39
N ARG A 639 17.16 -7.36 15.71
CA ARG A 639 18.59 -7.14 15.99
C ARG A 639 18.77 -6.43 17.31
N TRP A 640 19.78 -6.90 18.03
CA TRP A 640 20.11 -6.47 19.39
C TRP A 640 21.43 -5.72 19.38
N HIS A 641 21.49 -4.70 20.19
CA HIS A 641 22.68 -3.87 20.43
C HIS A 641 22.46 -3.17 21.76
N TYR A 642 23.56 -2.86 22.42
CA TYR A 642 23.56 -2.04 23.62
C TYR A 642 23.45 -0.57 23.21
N GLY A 643 22.63 0.19 23.94
CA GLY A 643 22.42 1.61 23.66
C GLY A 643 23.65 2.49 23.97
N ASP A 644 24.50 2.02 24.88
CA ASP A 644 25.65 2.75 25.39
C ASP A 644 26.89 1.87 25.60
N GLU A 645 28.02 2.52 25.92
CA GLU A 645 29.27 1.83 26.29
C GLU A 645 29.19 1.14 27.65
N SER A 646 28.21 1.52 28.50
CA SER A 646 28.00 0.92 29.82
C SER A 646 27.37 -0.48 29.74
N GLY A 647 26.60 -0.74 28.68
CA GLY A 647 25.96 -2.03 28.42
C GLY A 647 24.73 -2.30 29.29
N GLU A 648 24.20 -1.30 30.01
CA GLU A 648 23.09 -1.47 30.94
C GLU A 648 21.72 -1.55 30.25
N GLU A 649 21.57 -0.93 29.07
CA GLU A 649 20.30 -0.86 28.35
C GLU A 649 20.34 -1.56 26.99
N LEU A 650 19.41 -2.51 26.82
CA LEU A 650 19.32 -3.36 25.65
C LEU A 650 18.27 -2.82 24.67
N LEU A 651 18.71 -2.51 23.45
CA LEU A 651 17.88 -1.97 22.38
C LEU A 651 17.58 -3.04 21.33
N VAL A 652 16.36 -3.00 20.80
CA VAL A 652 15.88 -3.89 19.73
C VAL A 652 15.39 -3.11 18.52
N GLY A 653 15.81 -3.52 17.33
CA GLY A 653 15.36 -2.95 16.05
C GLY A 653 15.08 -4.04 15.00
N ALA A 654 14.58 -3.64 13.84
CA ALA A 654 14.44 -4.56 12.71
C ALA A 654 15.80 -4.89 12.07
N ARG A 655 15.90 -6.06 11.43
CA ARG A 655 17.11 -6.42 10.68
C ARG A 655 17.38 -5.51 9.47
N LEU A 656 16.32 -5.00 8.84
CA LEU A 656 16.35 -4.06 7.73
C LEU A 656 15.16 -3.11 7.83
N GLN A 657 15.40 -1.84 7.51
CA GLN A 657 14.34 -0.84 7.49
C GLN A 657 13.28 -1.12 6.41
N LEU A 658 13.70 -1.57 5.22
CA LEU A 658 12.77 -1.88 4.12
C LEU A 658 11.76 -2.97 4.52
N GLU A 659 12.19 -3.94 5.32
CA GLU A 659 11.30 -4.99 5.81
C GLU A 659 10.36 -4.45 6.88
N ALA A 660 10.85 -3.57 7.76
CA ALA A 660 10.01 -2.87 8.71
C ALA A 660 8.93 -2.07 7.99
N GLU A 661 9.27 -1.37 6.90
CA GLU A 661 8.31 -0.72 6.02
C GLU A 661 7.29 -1.70 5.42
N LEU A 662 7.74 -2.81 4.84
CA LEU A 662 6.84 -3.81 4.24
C LEU A 662 5.89 -4.44 5.26
N ILE A 663 6.41 -4.73 6.46
CA ILE A 663 5.63 -5.31 7.55
C ILE A 663 4.64 -4.28 8.10
N CYS A 664 5.03 -3.01 8.25
CA CYS A 664 4.12 -1.93 8.65
C CYS A 664 3.01 -1.72 7.60
N ASN A 665 3.34 -1.71 6.30
CA ASN A 665 2.36 -1.59 5.22
C ASN A 665 1.36 -2.76 5.24
N LEU A 666 1.84 -3.99 5.51
CA LEU A 666 1.00 -5.19 5.56
C LEU A 666 0.15 -5.28 6.84
N ARG A 667 0.69 -4.88 8.00
CA ARG A 667 0.05 -5.09 9.31
C ARG A 667 -0.74 -3.88 9.81
N LEU A 668 -0.19 -2.67 9.63
CA LEU A 668 -0.73 -1.40 10.11
C LEU A 668 -1.45 -0.62 9.01
N GLY A 669 -0.95 -0.68 7.76
CA GLY A 669 -1.67 -0.19 6.58
C GLY A 669 -1.72 1.33 6.40
N GLY A 670 -0.94 2.12 7.16
CA GLY A 670 -0.84 3.57 6.97
C GLY A 670 -0.12 4.34 8.10
N PRO A 671 0.22 5.62 7.86
CA PRO A 671 1.01 6.43 8.79
C PRO A 671 0.32 6.75 10.12
N VAL A 672 -1.02 6.89 10.14
CA VAL A 672 -1.78 7.15 11.36
C VAL A 672 -1.69 5.98 12.34
N GLU A 673 -1.81 4.75 11.86
CA GLU A 673 -1.69 3.54 12.69
C GLU A 673 -0.23 3.29 13.12
N GLU A 674 0.74 3.59 12.25
CA GLU A 674 2.16 3.60 12.62
C GLU A 674 2.42 4.59 13.77
N ALA A 675 1.91 5.82 13.66
CA ALA A 675 2.03 6.84 14.70
C ALA A 675 1.32 6.43 15.98
N SER A 676 0.13 5.81 15.91
CA SER A 676 -0.61 5.28 17.06
C SER A 676 0.23 4.30 17.89
N ARG A 677 0.94 3.37 17.24
CA ARG A 677 1.86 2.43 17.92
C ARG A 677 3.04 3.13 18.59
N LEU A 678 3.58 4.16 17.95
CA LEU A 678 4.66 4.96 18.52
C LEU A 678 4.18 5.85 19.66
N ILE A 679 2.96 6.40 19.59
CA ILE A 679 2.30 7.14 20.67
C ILE A 679 2.10 6.25 21.91
N GLU A 680 1.69 5.00 21.71
CA GLU A 680 1.61 4.01 22.79
C GLU A 680 2.96 3.80 23.47
N LEU A 681 4.07 3.69 22.72
CA LEU A 681 5.43 3.60 23.29
C LEU A 681 5.81 4.88 24.03
N ILE A 682 5.63 6.05 23.40
CA ILE A 682 5.93 7.35 24.01
C ILE A 682 5.20 7.49 25.35
N SER A 683 3.91 7.17 25.39
CA SER A 683 3.09 7.27 26.61
C SER A 683 3.55 6.35 27.76
N GLN A 684 4.41 5.37 27.49
CA GLN A 684 4.89 4.40 28.47
C GLN A 684 6.36 4.64 28.88
N SER A 685 7.00 5.65 28.30
CA SER A 685 8.37 6.09 28.60
C SER A 685 8.48 6.92 29.88
N TYR A 686 7.83 6.51 30.97
CA TYR A 686 7.81 7.27 32.22
C TYR A 686 9.16 7.31 32.97
N ARG A 687 10.16 6.51 32.55
CA ARG A 687 11.53 6.63 33.07
C ARG A 687 12.35 7.64 32.28
N ALA A 688 11.83 8.18 31.18
CA ALA A 688 12.43 9.32 30.53
C ALA A 688 12.49 10.51 31.50
N GLY A 689 13.47 11.39 31.35
CA GLY A 689 13.67 12.53 32.25
C GLY A 689 15.07 13.10 32.11
N SER A 690 16.07 12.43 32.70
CA SER A 690 17.48 12.83 32.55
C SER A 690 17.94 12.66 31.11
N GLU A 691 18.77 13.59 30.62
CA GLU A 691 19.28 13.57 29.24
C GLU A 691 20.13 12.32 28.93
N ASP A 692 20.79 11.76 29.96
CA ASP A 692 21.63 10.57 29.81
C ASP A 692 20.84 9.25 29.69
N ASN A 693 19.54 9.26 29.98
CA ASN A 693 18.69 8.06 29.94
C ASN A 693 18.31 7.68 28.49
N GLU A 694 18.44 6.40 28.14
CA GLU A 694 18.16 5.91 26.78
C GLU A 694 16.68 6.04 26.38
N GLU A 695 15.72 5.95 27.31
CA GLU A 695 14.31 6.25 27.00
C GLU A 695 14.12 7.72 26.63
N THR A 696 14.84 8.64 27.28
CA THR A 696 14.82 10.07 26.92
C THR A 696 15.37 10.27 25.51
N LYS A 697 16.50 9.62 25.18
CA LYS A 697 17.10 9.64 23.84
C LYS A 697 16.13 9.06 22.81
N PHE A 698 15.55 7.89 23.08
CA PHE A 698 14.58 7.23 22.23
C PHE A 698 13.36 8.11 21.92
N VAL A 699 12.70 8.66 22.96
CA VAL A 699 11.51 9.52 22.78
C VAL A 699 11.87 10.77 21.98
N THR A 700 12.99 11.41 22.30
CA THR A 700 13.46 12.60 21.59
C THR A 700 13.71 12.30 20.10
N ASP A 701 14.37 11.18 19.82
CA ASP A 701 14.74 10.76 18.48
C ASP A 701 13.54 10.33 17.63
N ILE A 702 12.56 9.63 18.23
CA ILE A 702 11.32 9.24 17.56
C ILE A 702 10.44 10.45 17.28
N VAL A 703 10.29 11.36 18.25
CA VAL A 703 9.49 12.58 18.06
C VAL A 703 10.10 13.45 16.95
N TYR A 704 11.43 13.59 16.93
CA TYR A 704 12.11 14.28 15.83
C TYR A 704 11.89 13.56 14.49
N ALA A 705 12.00 12.23 14.45
CA ALA A 705 11.81 11.46 13.21
C ALA A 705 10.37 11.50 12.68
N LEU A 706 9.38 11.61 13.57
CA LEU A 706 7.98 11.82 13.24
C LEU A 706 7.70 13.27 12.79
N GLY A 707 8.47 14.22 13.32
CA GLY A 707 8.28 15.65 13.10
C GLY A 707 8.59 16.12 11.66
N PRO A 708 8.28 17.40 11.37
CA PRO A 708 8.37 17.97 10.03
C PRO A 708 9.81 18.04 9.49
N ASP A 709 10.78 18.17 10.38
CA ASP A 709 12.21 18.19 10.04
C ASP A 709 12.83 16.79 10.02
N GLY A 710 12.01 15.74 10.19
CA GLY A 710 12.42 14.34 10.16
C GLY A 710 12.60 13.80 8.73
N PRO A 711 13.14 12.58 8.58
CA PRO A 711 13.47 11.99 7.28
C PRO A 711 12.26 11.70 6.39
N PHE A 712 11.04 11.70 6.95
CA PHE A 712 9.79 11.46 6.23
C PHE A 712 8.94 12.74 6.06
N GLY A 713 9.48 13.91 6.42
CA GLY A 713 8.81 15.20 6.29
C GLY A 713 7.40 15.20 6.89
N GLU A 714 6.41 15.60 6.09
CA GLU A 714 5.02 15.75 6.54
C GLU A 714 4.19 14.45 6.52
N ARG A 715 4.81 13.26 6.36
CA ARG A 715 4.08 11.96 6.33
C ARG A 715 3.17 11.73 7.55
N TYR A 716 3.60 12.19 8.73
CA TYR A 716 2.89 12.01 10.00
C TYR A 716 2.14 13.27 10.46
N LYS A 717 1.94 14.25 9.57
CA LYS A 717 1.33 15.54 9.91
C LYS A 717 -0.03 15.41 10.60
N ASP A 718 -0.83 14.41 10.21
CA ASP A 718 -2.17 14.20 10.76
C ASP A 718 -2.14 13.76 12.24
N SER A 719 -1.00 13.25 12.71
CA SER A 719 -0.82 12.75 14.08
C SER A 719 -0.02 13.69 14.99
N TYR A 720 0.39 14.88 14.52
CA TYR A 720 1.23 15.81 15.29
C TYR A 720 0.61 16.25 16.63
N VAL A 721 -0.70 16.50 16.66
CA VAL A 721 -1.40 16.88 17.89
C VAL A 721 -1.42 15.71 18.88
N ASP A 722 -1.66 14.49 18.42
CA ASP A 722 -1.72 13.32 19.29
C ASP A 722 -0.33 12.97 19.86
N ILE A 723 0.72 13.12 19.06
CA ILE A 723 2.11 13.01 19.53
C ILE A 723 2.40 14.07 20.61
N ALA A 724 2.03 15.33 20.36
CA ALA A 724 2.24 16.41 21.32
C ALA A 724 1.47 16.17 22.64
N ARG A 725 0.22 15.68 22.58
CA ARG A 725 -0.57 15.32 23.76
C ARG A 725 -0.01 14.12 24.52
N ALA A 726 0.62 13.16 23.84
CA ALA A 726 1.33 12.06 24.49
C ALA A 726 2.50 12.59 25.33
N LEU A 727 3.25 13.57 24.82
CA LEU A 727 4.31 14.26 25.55
C LEU A 727 3.76 15.08 26.73
N THR A 728 2.63 15.78 26.55
CA THR A 728 1.92 16.45 27.66
C THR A 728 1.58 15.45 28.78
N THR A 729 1.10 14.27 28.40
CA THR A 729 0.72 13.22 29.35
C THR A 729 1.94 12.73 30.14
N LEU A 730 3.08 12.50 29.48
CA LEU A 730 4.33 12.14 30.16
C LEU A 730 4.77 13.21 31.17
N ARG A 731 4.67 14.48 30.79
CA ARG A 731 5.05 15.61 31.66
C ARG A 731 4.12 15.74 32.87
N GLU A 732 2.81 15.72 32.64
CA GLU A 732 1.83 16.06 33.67
C GLU A 732 1.45 14.89 34.56
N LYS A 733 1.32 13.68 34.00
CA LYS A 733 0.95 12.48 34.78
C LYS A 733 2.16 11.74 35.32
N ASN A 734 3.21 11.58 34.50
CA ASN A 734 4.37 10.76 34.85
C ASN A 734 5.55 11.58 35.41
N GLY A 735 5.46 12.91 35.41
CA GLY A 735 6.49 13.78 35.97
C GLY A 735 7.78 13.85 35.13
N VAL A 736 7.73 13.46 33.85
CA VAL A 736 8.88 13.49 32.94
C VAL A 736 9.17 14.95 32.54
N MET A 737 10.11 15.58 33.23
CA MET A 737 10.48 16.97 32.99
C MET A 737 11.69 17.05 32.05
N SER A 738 11.46 17.42 30.79
CA SER A 738 12.52 17.64 29.80
C SER A 738 12.22 18.86 28.92
N ALA A 739 13.11 19.85 28.96
CA ALA A 739 12.96 21.08 28.17
C ALA A 739 12.93 20.80 26.66
N ARG A 740 13.67 19.77 26.20
CA ARG A 740 13.71 19.38 24.79
C ARG A 740 12.39 18.77 24.33
N LEU A 741 11.76 17.93 25.14
CA LEU A 741 10.45 17.35 24.83
C LEU A 741 9.34 18.41 24.84
N MET A 742 9.40 19.36 25.79
CA MET A 742 8.45 20.47 25.87
C MET A 742 8.54 21.41 24.66
N LEU A 743 9.76 21.65 24.15
CA LEU A 743 9.98 22.37 22.89
C LEU A 743 9.31 21.64 21.72
N GLN A 744 9.54 20.33 21.58
CA GLN A 744 8.91 19.52 20.51
C GLN A 744 7.38 19.50 20.63
N GLU A 745 6.85 19.46 21.86
CA GLU A 745 5.41 19.57 22.18
C GLU A 745 4.77 20.81 21.52
N ALA A 746 5.44 21.96 21.60
CA ALA A 746 4.96 23.21 21.05
C ALA A 746 5.17 23.29 19.53
N THR A 747 6.34 22.90 19.05
CA THR A 747 6.67 22.92 17.62
C THR A 747 5.71 22.03 16.82
N LEU A 748 5.40 20.81 17.26
CA LEU A 748 4.46 19.91 16.58
C LEU A 748 3.05 20.52 16.47
N ARG A 749 2.55 21.14 17.54
CA ARG A 749 1.26 21.83 17.56
C ARG A 749 1.22 23.00 16.57
N ARG A 750 2.26 23.84 16.56
CA ARG A 750 2.38 24.96 15.62
C ARG A 750 2.46 24.47 14.17
N HIS A 751 3.20 23.39 13.92
CA HIS A 751 3.27 22.81 12.58
C HIS A 751 1.95 22.19 12.12
N TYR A 752 1.18 21.56 13.02
CA TYR A 752 -0.16 21.06 12.71
C TYR A 752 -1.09 22.18 12.22
N ILE A 753 -1.08 23.33 12.90
CA ILE A 753 -1.85 24.52 12.50
C ILE A 753 -1.40 25.07 11.14
N ARG A 754 -0.12 24.95 10.81
CA ARG A 754 0.41 25.40 9.51
C ARG A 754 -0.03 24.50 8.36
N THR A 755 -0.23 23.21 8.62
CA THR A 755 -0.51 22.19 7.58
C THR A 755 -1.99 21.84 7.43
N HIS A 756 -2.84 22.27 8.37
CA HIS A 756 -4.28 21.98 8.38
C HIS A 756 -5.10 23.27 8.42
N GLU A 757 -6.22 23.26 7.71
CA GLU A 757 -7.28 24.24 7.90
C GLU A 757 -8.14 23.77 9.08
N LEU A 758 -8.19 24.59 10.13
CA LEU A 758 -8.84 24.25 11.39
C LEU A 758 -9.93 25.26 11.72
N GLU A 759 -10.98 24.78 12.36
CA GLU A 759 -11.97 25.65 13.00
C GLU A 759 -11.30 26.54 14.06
N VAL A 760 -11.82 27.76 14.20
CA VAL A 760 -11.24 28.79 15.08
C VAL A 760 -11.00 28.29 16.51
N ALA A 761 -12.00 27.60 17.08
CA ALA A 761 -11.92 27.10 18.45
C ALA A 761 -10.82 26.04 18.64
N ASP A 762 -10.61 25.16 17.66
CA ASP A 762 -9.56 24.14 17.74
C ASP A 762 -8.17 24.75 17.57
N LYS A 763 -8.03 25.73 16.67
CA LYS A 763 -6.77 26.46 16.47
C LYS A 763 -6.35 27.21 17.74
N GLU A 764 -7.29 27.90 18.39
CA GLU A 764 -7.06 28.61 19.66
C GLU A 764 -6.63 27.64 20.77
N ARG A 765 -7.36 26.53 20.93
CA ARG A 765 -7.04 25.50 21.93
C ARG A 765 -5.63 24.93 21.72
N ILE A 766 -5.25 24.63 20.47
CA ILE A 766 -3.93 24.06 20.16
C ILE A 766 -2.80 25.09 20.40
N LEU A 767 -3.01 26.37 20.08
CA LEU A 767 -2.03 27.43 20.37
C LEU A 767 -1.86 27.68 21.87
N ASP A 768 -2.94 27.63 22.64
CA ASP A 768 -2.90 27.74 24.11
C ASP A 768 -2.19 26.54 24.75
N GLU A 769 -2.40 25.32 24.28
CA GLU A 769 -1.61 24.16 24.71
C GLU A 769 -0.11 24.34 24.41
N ALA A 770 0.23 24.90 23.23
CA ALA A 770 1.62 25.16 22.84
C ALA A 770 2.29 26.24 23.72
N SER A 771 1.59 27.35 23.99
CA SER A 771 2.12 28.43 24.84
C SER A 771 2.36 27.95 26.27
N ARG A 772 1.40 27.20 26.85
CA ARG A 772 1.53 26.60 28.20
C ARG A 772 2.76 25.71 28.33
N SER A 773 3.04 24.86 27.33
CA SER A 773 4.24 24.02 27.34
C SER A 773 5.51 24.87 27.41
N VAL A 774 5.66 25.84 26.50
CA VAL A 774 6.89 26.65 26.42
C VAL A 774 7.07 27.56 27.65
N ASP A 775 6.01 28.22 28.10
CA ASP A 775 6.04 29.09 29.28
C ASP A 775 6.37 28.29 30.54
N TYR A 776 5.82 27.08 30.67
CA TYR A 776 6.14 26.19 31.78
C TYR A 776 7.61 25.75 31.76
N ALA A 777 8.17 25.42 30.59
CA ALA A 777 9.60 25.06 30.46
C ALA A 777 10.50 26.22 30.91
N LEU A 778 10.27 27.42 30.38
CA LEU A 778 11.07 28.60 30.69
C LEU A 778 10.95 29.00 32.16
N ARG A 779 9.77 28.85 32.77
CA ARG A 779 9.57 29.07 34.20
C ARG A 779 10.44 28.13 35.04
N LEU A 780 10.44 26.83 34.72
CA LEU A 780 11.24 25.84 35.47
C LEU A 780 12.76 26.01 35.25
N ILE A 781 13.19 26.44 34.06
CA ILE A 781 14.59 26.74 33.77
C ILE A 781 15.07 27.95 34.60
N GLY A 782 14.20 28.94 34.79
CA GLY A 782 14.48 30.15 35.57
C GLY A 782 14.43 29.98 37.09
N GLN A 783 13.95 28.83 37.59
CA GLN A 783 13.93 28.54 39.03
C GLN A 783 15.33 28.22 39.58
N SER A 784 15.52 28.43 40.89
CA SER A 784 16.75 28.11 41.61
C SER A 784 16.57 26.90 42.52
N GLY A 785 17.64 26.13 42.74
CA GLY A 785 17.64 24.96 43.62
C GLY A 785 17.16 23.67 42.94
N ALA A 786 16.66 22.71 43.73
CA ALA A 786 16.33 21.36 43.28
C ALA A 786 15.17 21.26 42.27
N GLN A 787 14.39 22.34 42.08
CA GLN A 787 13.30 22.41 41.10
C GLN A 787 13.73 22.95 39.73
N ARG A 788 15.01 23.33 39.58
CA ARG A 788 15.54 23.85 38.32
C ARG A 788 15.58 22.76 37.25
N LEU A 789 14.94 23.04 36.12
CA LEU A 789 15.03 22.19 34.93
C LEU A 789 16.32 22.49 34.18
N TYR A 790 17.14 21.46 33.93
CA TYR A 790 18.31 21.59 33.07
C TYR A 790 17.86 21.74 31.60
N ALA A 791 18.52 22.65 30.88
CA ALA A 791 18.36 22.82 29.45
C ALA A 791 19.67 23.34 28.87
N SER A 792 20.15 22.75 27.78
CA SER A 792 21.29 23.28 27.03
C SER A 792 21.03 24.72 26.57
N ARG A 793 22.08 25.52 26.38
CA ARG A 793 21.96 26.91 25.88
C ARG A 793 21.13 26.97 24.60
N ARG A 794 21.39 26.08 23.65
CA ARG A 794 20.66 25.99 22.37
C ARG A 794 19.18 25.65 22.57
N THR A 795 18.86 24.77 23.51
CA THR A 795 17.46 24.43 23.84
C THR A 795 16.74 25.64 24.43
N GLN A 796 17.41 26.41 25.30
CA GLN A 796 16.84 27.64 25.87
C GLN A 796 16.59 28.68 24.78
N GLU A 797 17.56 28.89 23.88
CA GLU A 797 17.43 29.80 22.74
C GLU A 797 16.24 29.41 21.86
N ASN A 798 16.12 28.13 21.50
CA ASN A 798 14.99 27.63 20.71
C ASN A 798 13.64 27.77 21.43
N LEU A 799 13.59 27.61 22.76
CA LEU A 799 12.37 27.83 23.54
C LEU A 799 11.93 29.29 23.52
N TRP A 800 12.86 30.24 23.62
CA TRP A 800 12.54 31.67 23.48
C TRP A 800 12.02 32.01 22.08
N VAL A 801 12.64 31.45 21.03
CA VAL A 801 12.19 31.62 19.64
C VAL A 801 10.79 30.99 19.44
N GLU A 802 10.56 29.77 19.93
CA GLU A 802 9.27 29.09 19.81
C GLU A 802 8.17 29.81 20.60
N ARG A 803 8.51 30.40 21.76
CA ARG A 803 7.59 31.28 22.51
C ARG A 803 7.17 32.48 21.67
N ALA A 804 8.14 33.23 21.13
CA ALA A 804 7.88 34.40 20.30
C ALA A 804 7.03 34.03 19.07
N ALA A 805 7.34 32.90 18.43
CA ALA A 805 6.58 32.41 17.29
C ALA A 805 5.13 32.06 17.68
N THR A 806 4.93 31.31 18.77
CA THR A 806 3.60 30.86 19.23
C THR A 806 2.70 32.05 19.55
N TYR A 807 3.20 33.03 20.32
CA TYR A 807 2.45 34.25 20.60
C TYR A 807 2.24 35.11 19.34
N GLY A 808 3.21 35.15 18.41
CA GLY A 808 3.01 35.81 17.12
C GLY A 808 1.88 35.19 16.28
N TYR A 809 1.73 33.86 16.31
CA TYR A 809 0.59 33.19 15.68
C TYR A 809 -0.72 33.54 16.38
N LEU A 810 -0.77 33.60 17.72
CA LEU A 810 -1.96 34.05 18.47
C LEU A 810 -2.37 35.49 18.09
N ALA A 811 -1.42 36.42 18.03
CA ALA A 811 -1.70 37.82 17.68
C ALA A 811 -2.20 37.98 16.24
N THR A 812 -1.57 37.28 15.30
CA THR A 812 -1.96 37.35 13.89
C THR A 812 -3.27 36.64 13.60
N ASP A 813 -3.56 35.57 14.33
CA ASP A 813 -4.84 34.89 14.30
C ASP A 813 -5.98 35.79 14.84
N ALA A 814 -5.78 36.46 15.97
CA ALA A 814 -6.74 37.44 16.50
C ALA A 814 -7.06 38.55 15.48
N ALA A 815 -6.04 39.08 14.80
CA ALA A 815 -6.22 40.07 13.75
C ALA A 815 -6.97 39.52 12.52
N GLN A 816 -6.68 38.28 12.09
CA GLN A 816 -7.35 37.64 10.95
C GLN A 816 -8.83 37.34 11.19
N ARG A 817 -9.18 37.00 12.44
CA ARG A 817 -10.56 36.70 12.86
C ARG A 817 -11.45 37.94 12.99
N ASN A 818 -10.93 39.13 12.75
CA ASN A 818 -11.58 40.40 13.08
C ASN A 818 -12.08 40.43 14.55
N ALA A 819 -11.27 39.91 15.48
CA ALA A 819 -11.55 39.99 16.90
C ALA A 819 -11.68 41.45 17.37
N SER A 820 -12.20 41.67 18.58
CA SER A 820 -12.33 43.03 19.12
C SER A 820 -10.97 43.75 19.14
N ALA A 821 -10.97 45.08 19.02
CA ALA A 821 -9.73 45.87 19.04
C ALA A 821 -8.92 45.60 20.32
N GLU A 822 -9.60 45.45 21.46
CA GLU A 822 -8.99 45.12 22.75
C GLU A 822 -8.32 43.74 22.74
N GLU A 823 -8.97 42.72 22.16
CA GLU A 823 -8.40 41.37 22.05
C GLU A 823 -7.17 41.34 21.13
N VAL A 824 -7.23 41.98 19.96
CA VAL A 824 -6.09 42.08 19.04
C VAL A 824 -4.94 42.82 19.68
N TRP A 825 -5.22 43.94 20.35
CA TRP A 825 -4.19 44.72 21.03
C TRP A 825 -3.57 43.99 22.22
N SER A 826 -4.37 43.28 23.01
CA SER A 826 -3.86 42.45 24.12
C SER A 826 -2.97 41.31 23.61
N SER A 827 -3.38 40.62 22.56
CA SER A 827 -2.62 39.54 21.93
C SER A 827 -1.33 40.04 21.30
N TYR A 828 -1.37 41.21 20.63
CA TYR A 828 -0.20 41.87 20.09
C TYR A 828 0.81 42.24 21.19
N ARG A 829 0.36 42.85 22.30
CA ARG A 829 1.24 43.20 23.42
C ARG A 829 1.95 41.98 24.02
N ALA A 830 1.23 40.88 24.21
CA ALA A 830 1.82 39.63 24.69
C ALA A 830 2.86 39.07 23.69
N ALA A 831 2.57 39.13 22.38
CA ALA A 831 3.51 38.72 21.34
C ALA A 831 4.74 39.62 21.25
N ARG A 832 4.57 40.94 21.39
CA ARG A 832 5.66 41.91 21.43
C ARG A 832 6.59 41.63 22.60
N GLU A 833 6.05 41.49 23.81
CA GLU A 833 6.83 41.17 25.01
C GLU A 833 7.59 39.84 24.84
N ALA A 834 6.97 38.85 24.23
CA ALA A 834 7.62 37.57 23.94
C ALA A 834 8.76 37.69 22.92
N ALA A 835 8.58 38.49 21.87
CA ALA A 835 9.60 38.75 20.86
C ALA A 835 10.78 39.56 21.43
N GLU A 836 10.52 40.64 22.17
CA GLU A 836 11.55 41.45 22.84
C GLU A 836 12.40 40.60 23.80
N MET A 837 11.75 39.75 24.59
CA MET A 837 12.43 38.80 25.48
C MET A 837 13.31 37.80 24.74
N ALA A 838 12.91 37.38 23.53
CA ALA A 838 13.70 36.48 22.70
C ALA A 838 14.88 37.22 22.05
N VAL A 839 14.65 38.42 21.51
CA VAL A 839 15.70 39.28 20.93
C VAL A 839 16.79 39.60 21.96
N GLY A 840 16.41 39.93 23.20
CA GLY A 840 17.38 40.23 24.26
C GLY A 840 18.17 39.03 24.79
N ARG A 841 17.78 37.79 24.45
CA ARG A 841 18.39 36.55 24.99
C ARG A 841 19.03 35.65 23.94
N VAL A 842 18.64 35.80 22.68
CA VAL A 842 19.04 34.92 21.58
C VAL A 842 19.71 35.74 20.49
N ASP A 843 21.00 35.50 20.29
CA ASP A 843 21.81 36.18 19.30
C ASP A 843 21.73 35.48 17.93
N THR A 844 20.52 35.45 17.35
CA THR A 844 20.27 34.92 16.00
C THR A 844 19.22 35.79 15.30
N TYR A 845 19.09 35.64 13.98
CA TYR A 845 18.09 36.40 13.20
C TYR A 845 16.63 35.98 13.47
N PHE A 846 16.37 34.77 13.99
CA PHE A 846 15.00 34.25 14.09
C PHE A 846 14.04 35.09 14.96
N PRO A 847 14.40 35.53 16.18
CA PRO A 847 13.58 36.46 16.96
C PRO A 847 13.30 37.78 16.25
N LEU A 848 14.30 38.34 15.56
CA LEU A 848 14.18 39.59 14.81
C LEU A 848 13.24 39.43 13.62
N ASP A 849 13.32 38.31 12.89
CA ASP A 849 12.36 37.99 11.84
C ASP A 849 10.93 37.91 12.38
N ILE A 850 10.73 37.32 13.57
CA ILE A 850 9.43 37.28 14.25
C ILE A 850 8.94 38.67 14.61
N ALA A 851 9.81 39.51 15.17
CA ALA A 851 9.52 40.89 15.48
C ALA A 851 9.21 41.75 14.23
N LEU A 852 9.55 41.31 13.01
CA LEU A 852 9.18 41.97 11.76
C LEU A 852 7.88 41.41 11.14
N TRP A 853 7.74 40.09 11.03
CA TRP A 853 6.56 39.52 10.33
C TRP A 853 5.28 39.60 11.15
N MET A 854 5.38 39.50 12.48
CA MET A 854 4.23 39.56 13.40
C MET A 854 3.50 40.92 13.30
N PRO A 855 4.15 42.08 13.53
CA PRO A 855 3.49 43.37 13.43
C PRO A 855 3.02 43.68 12.01
N LEU A 856 3.79 43.30 10.98
CA LEU A 856 3.37 43.42 9.57
C LEU A 856 2.00 42.78 9.32
N ARG A 857 1.81 41.54 9.80
CA ARG A 857 0.55 40.81 9.62
C ARG A 857 -0.59 41.40 10.46
N VAL A 858 -0.30 41.88 11.66
CA VAL A 858 -1.30 42.56 12.52
C VAL A 858 -1.73 43.89 11.88
N LEU A 859 -0.80 44.73 11.40
CA LEU A 859 -1.12 45.99 10.72
C LEU A 859 -1.97 45.79 9.46
N LYS A 860 -1.68 44.72 8.71
CA LYS A 860 -2.37 44.36 7.48
C LYS A 860 -3.81 43.90 7.71
N ASN A 861 -4.05 43.09 8.74
CA ASN A 861 -5.35 42.44 8.97
C ASN A 861 -6.19 43.11 10.07
N GLY A 862 -5.55 43.77 11.04
CA GLY A 862 -6.19 44.44 12.18
C GLY A 862 -6.74 45.82 11.84
N LYS A 863 -7.81 45.86 11.05
CA LYS A 863 -8.49 47.11 10.63
C LYS A 863 -9.24 47.82 11.76
N GLN A 864 -9.53 47.10 12.84
CA GLN A 864 -10.25 47.54 14.02
C GLN A 864 -9.38 48.32 15.02
N LEU A 865 -8.05 48.29 14.86
CA LEU A 865 -7.12 49.01 15.74
C LEU A 865 -7.20 50.52 15.52
N GLY A 866 -7.14 51.28 16.62
CA GLY A 866 -7.11 52.74 16.57
C GLY A 866 -5.81 53.30 16.02
N GLU A 867 -5.77 54.59 15.67
CA GLU A 867 -4.56 55.24 15.15
C GLU A 867 -3.37 55.15 16.12
N LEU A 868 -3.61 55.34 17.42
CA LEU A 868 -2.55 55.26 18.43
C LEU A 868 -1.91 53.87 18.50
N GLU A 869 -2.73 52.81 18.50
CA GLU A 869 -2.25 51.42 18.52
C GLU A 869 -1.47 51.10 17.25
N ARG A 870 -1.93 51.57 16.09
CA ARG A 870 -1.19 51.39 14.83
C ARG A 870 0.16 52.09 14.86
N ARG A 871 0.25 53.32 15.37
CA ARG A 871 1.51 54.07 15.50
C ARG A 871 2.51 53.39 16.42
N GLU A 872 2.06 52.78 17.52
CA GLU A 872 2.91 51.98 18.40
C GLU A 872 3.51 50.78 17.64
N ILE A 873 2.69 50.06 16.86
CA ILE A 873 3.18 48.92 16.06
C ILE A 873 4.17 49.39 14.99
N GLU A 874 3.93 50.54 14.36
CA GLU A 874 4.88 51.15 13.41
C GLU A 874 6.22 51.48 14.08
N ALA A 875 6.20 52.02 15.30
CA ALA A 875 7.40 52.32 16.07
C ALA A 875 8.20 51.04 16.40
N ASP A 876 7.51 49.97 16.81
CA ASP A 876 8.12 48.68 17.12
C ASP A 876 8.81 48.05 15.89
N VAL A 877 8.20 48.20 14.70
CA VAL A 877 8.80 47.79 13.42
C VAL A 877 10.09 48.57 13.16
N GLN A 878 10.05 49.91 13.25
CA GLN A 878 11.21 50.75 12.98
C GLN A 878 12.36 50.45 13.95
N ALA A 879 12.06 50.32 15.24
CA ALA A 879 13.04 49.91 16.24
C ALA A 879 13.69 48.56 15.91
N THR A 880 12.91 47.59 15.42
CA THR A 880 13.46 46.29 15.00
C THR A 880 14.34 46.41 13.76
N LEU A 881 13.97 47.24 12.79
CA LEU A 881 14.79 47.50 11.60
C LEU A 881 16.14 48.13 11.96
N ASP A 882 16.15 49.06 12.92
CA ASP A 882 17.37 49.72 13.41
C ASP A 882 18.33 48.76 14.13
N ILE A 883 17.80 47.69 14.75
CA ILE A 883 18.59 46.69 15.48
C ILE A 883 19.29 45.70 14.51
N VAL A 884 18.70 45.40 13.35
CA VAL A 884 19.22 44.36 12.46
C VAL A 884 20.50 44.83 11.77
N ASP A 885 21.63 44.21 12.12
CA ASP A 885 22.88 44.35 11.35
C ASP A 885 22.84 43.48 10.09
N SER A 886 22.46 44.10 8.98
CA SER A 886 22.36 43.43 7.68
C SER A 886 23.69 42.83 7.17
N ALA A 887 24.84 43.30 7.66
CA ALA A 887 26.16 42.81 7.23
C ALA A 887 26.56 41.51 7.96
N ALA A 888 25.95 41.23 9.11
CA ALA A 888 26.21 40.04 9.92
C ALA A 888 25.31 38.84 9.56
N LEU A 889 24.33 39.02 8.66
CA LEU A 889 23.38 37.98 8.28
C LEU A 889 23.97 37.01 7.24
N ASP A 890 23.68 35.72 7.41
CA ASP A 890 23.93 34.72 6.37
C ASP A 890 23.06 35.01 5.12
N PRO A 891 23.45 34.58 3.90
CA PRO A 891 22.74 34.92 2.66
C PRO A 891 21.23 34.63 2.68
N ASP A 892 20.82 33.48 3.22
CA ASP A 892 19.40 33.10 3.34
C ASP A 892 18.63 34.00 4.31
N GLN A 893 19.27 34.40 5.41
CA GLN A 893 18.69 35.30 6.41
C GLN A 893 18.58 36.72 5.86
N GLN A 894 19.62 37.16 5.14
CA GLN A 894 19.65 38.45 4.47
C GLN A 894 18.55 38.56 3.41
N GLU A 895 18.33 37.51 2.62
CA GLU A 895 17.21 37.46 1.69
C GLU A 895 15.85 37.57 2.39
N ARG A 896 15.65 36.81 3.49
CA ARG A 896 14.42 36.88 4.29
C ARG A 896 14.20 38.28 4.86
N PHE A 897 15.24 38.90 5.41
CA PHE A 897 15.19 40.25 5.96
C PHE A 897 14.78 41.27 4.91
N GLN A 898 15.42 41.28 3.73
CA GLN A 898 15.06 42.23 2.68
C GLN A 898 13.64 41.97 2.13
N ARG A 899 13.16 40.71 2.11
CA ARG A 899 11.75 40.40 1.80
C ARG A 899 10.80 41.01 2.84
N GLN A 900 11.13 40.94 4.14
CA GLN A 900 10.31 41.59 5.17
C GLN A 900 10.33 43.12 5.01
N ARG A 901 11.50 43.73 4.79
CA ARG A 901 11.64 45.18 4.54
C ARG A 901 10.80 45.65 3.35
N PHE A 902 10.83 44.91 2.24
CA PHE A 902 10.01 45.19 1.08
C PHE A 902 8.51 45.18 1.41
N ASN A 903 8.04 44.13 2.10
CA ASN A 903 6.63 44.02 2.46
C ASN A 903 6.19 45.08 3.48
N LEU A 904 7.08 45.46 4.41
CA LEU A 904 6.86 46.52 5.38
C LEU A 904 6.71 47.88 4.68
N GLY A 905 7.57 48.23 3.74
CA GLY A 905 7.41 49.47 2.95
C GLY A 905 6.07 49.55 2.23
N GLY A 906 5.55 48.42 1.74
CA GLY A 906 4.19 48.35 1.17
C GLY A 906 3.06 48.59 2.19
N VAL A 907 3.17 48.05 3.40
CA VAL A 907 2.14 48.21 4.46
C VAL A 907 2.20 49.58 5.15
N LEU A 908 3.40 50.16 5.26
CA LEU A 908 3.65 51.49 5.82
C LEU A 908 3.47 52.61 4.79
N GLU A 909 3.22 52.28 3.52
CA GLU A 909 3.20 53.21 2.38
C GLU A 909 4.54 53.97 2.17
N ASP A 910 5.65 53.40 2.64
CA ASP A 910 7.02 53.92 2.52
C ASP A 910 7.71 53.33 1.28
N LYS A 911 7.57 54.04 0.15
CA LYS A 911 8.18 53.64 -1.14
C LYS A 911 9.71 53.63 -1.13
N PRO A 912 10.41 54.63 -0.56
CA PRO A 912 11.87 54.58 -0.40
C PRO A 912 12.35 53.28 0.26
N LEU A 913 11.71 52.85 1.35
CA LEU A 913 12.09 51.61 2.04
C LEU A 913 11.96 50.37 1.14
N SER A 914 10.86 50.27 0.38
CA SER A 914 10.66 49.18 -0.58
C SER A 914 11.67 49.22 -1.74
N ASP A 915 12.04 50.40 -2.22
CA ASP A 915 12.97 50.59 -3.33
C ASP A 915 14.42 50.25 -2.93
N GLU A 916 14.84 50.65 -1.73
CA GLU A 916 16.13 50.27 -1.16
C GLU A 916 16.22 48.75 -0.93
N ALA A 917 15.20 48.15 -0.32
CA ALA A 917 15.14 46.70 -0.10
C ALA A 917 15.21 45.91 -1.41
N PHE A 918 14.56 46.42 -2.47
CA PHE A 918 14.67 45.86 -3.81
C PHE A 918 16.10 45.95 -4.36
N GLY A 919 16.76 47.10 -4.23
CA GLY A 919 18.14 47.29 -4.69
C GLY A 919 19.12 46.32 -4.00
N GLU A 920 18.92 46.06 -2.71
CA GLU A 920 19.71 45.07 -1.98
C GLU A 920 19.41 43.63 -2.41
N LEU A 921 18.14 43.26 -2.64
CA LEU A 921 17.78 41.95 -3.21
C LEU A 921 18.42 41.74 -4.58
N GLU A 922 18.45 42.78 -5.43
CA GLU A 922 19.12 42.75 -6.74
C GLU A 922 20.63 42.55 -6.60
N ARG A 923 21.28 43.25 -5.65
CA ARG A 923 22.71 43.11 -5.38
C ARG A 923 23.09 41.71 -4.90
N LEU A 924 22.21 41.07 -4.13
CA LEU A 924 22.36 39.69 -3.67
C LEU A 924 22.09 38.64 -4.76
N GLY A 925 21.62 39.06 -5.94
CA GLY A 925 21.18 38.15 -7.00
C GLY A 925 19.86 37.43 -6.67
N SER A 926 19.11 37.90 -5.65
CA SER A 926 17.80 37.35 -5.31
C SER A 926 16.75 37.81 -6.32
N THR A 927 16.06 36.83 -6.87
CA THR A 927 14.90 37.01 -7.75
C THR A 927 13.63 37.41 -7.00
N ALA A 928 13.64 37.35 -5.66
CA ALA A 928 12.46 37.65 -4.83
C ALA A 928 12.01 39.11 -4.96
N GLY A 929 12.95 40.06 -5.08
CA GLY A 929 12.62 41.47 -5.26
C GLY A 929 11.86 41.72 -6.57
N TYR A 930 12.32 41.11 -7.66
CA TYR A 930 11.64 41.18 -8.97
C TYR A 930 10.25 40.57 -8.92
N TYR A 931 10.09 39.44 -8.23
CA TYR A 931 8.77 38.83 -8.03
C TYR A 931 7.83 39.76 -7.27
N LEU A 932 8.27 40.32 -6.14
CA LEU A 932 7.43 41.16 -5.28
C LEU A 932 7.00 42.45 -6.00
N ARG A 933 7.93 43.15 -6.67
CA ARG A 933 7.60 44.31 -7.51
C ARG A 933 6.64 43.96 -8.65
N ALA A 934 6.90 42.85 -9.36
CA ALA A 934 6.00 42.40 -10.41
C ALA A 934 4.61 42.05 -9.86
N ARG A 935 4.52 41.54 -8.63
CA ARG A 935 3.26 41.17 -8.00
C ARG A 935 2.41 42.38 -7.60
N GLU A 936 3.02 43.48 -7.18
CA GLU A 936 2.33 44.77 -6.94
C GLU A 936 1.75 45.36 -8.24
N MET A 937 2.44 45.18 -9.36
CA MET A 937 1.96 45.61 -10.68
C MET A 937 0.90 44.67 -11.25
N ALA A 938 0.97 43.39 -10.92
CA ALA A 938 0.11 42.36 -11.47
C ALA A 938 -1.30 42.42 -10.88
N PRO A 939 -2.34 42.07 -11.67
CA PRO A 939 -3.69 42.04 -11.15
C PRO A 939 -3.87 40.93 -10.12
N ALA A 940 -4.73 41.21 -9.12
CA ALA A 940 -5.27 40.17 -8.27
C ALA A 940 -6.25 39.31 -9.09
N LYS A 941 -6.09 38.00 -9.03
CA LYS A 941 -7.00 37.07 -9.69
C LYS A 941 -8.31 37.04 -8.87
N PRO A 942 -9.48 37.44 -9.40
CA PRO A 942 -10.74 37.43 -8.66
C PRO A 942 -11.12 35.99 -8.25
N GLU A 943 -11.92 35.75 -7.21
CA GLU A 943 -12.25 34.37 -6.78
C GLU A 943 -13.07 33.59 -7.82
N ALA A 944 -14.01 34.25 -8.50
CA ALA A 944 -14.84 33.69 -9.55
C ALA A 944 -14.66 34.40 -10.90
N GLY A 945 -15.06 33.76 -11.99
CA GLY A 945 -15.00 34.30 -13.36
C GLY A 945 -13.74 33.94 -14.14
N ASP A 946 -13.90 33.81 -15.46
CA ASP A 946 -12.86 33.37 -16.40
C ASP A 946 -12.37 34.51 -17.33
N ARG A 947 -13.09 35.64 -17.41
CA ARG A 947 -12.70 36.85 -18.15
C ARG A 947 -11.93 37.84 -17.28
N ALA A 948 -10.95 38.51 -17.89
CA ALA A 948 -10.24 39.63 -17.30
C ALA A 948 -10.82 40.96 -17.83
N ASP A 949 -11.13 41.88 -16.92
CA ASP A 949 -11.55 43.24 -17.27
C ASP A 949 -10.40 44.05 -17.87
N LYS A 950 -10.73 45.18 -18.52
CA LYS A 950 -9.74 46.07 -19.15
C LYS A 950 -8.67 46.58 -18.16
N SER A 951 -9.03 46.82 -16.90
CA SER A 951 -8.08 47.20 -15.85
C SER A 951 -7.11 46.06 -15.51
N HIS A 952 -7.60 44.83 -15.42
CA HIS A 952 -6.79 43.64 -15.17
C HIS A 952 -5.80 43.38 -16.32
N ILE A 953 -6.24 43.54 -17.57
CA ILE A 953 -5.38 43.40 -18.75
C ILE A 953 -4.27 44.46 -18.74
N ALA A 954 -4.59 45.73 -18.47
CA ALA A 954 -3.60 46.80 -18.39
C ALA A 954 -2.57 46.59 -17.25
N ALA A 955 -3.01 46.06 -16.10
CA ALA A 955 -2.11 45.68 -15.00
C ALA A 955 -1.22 44.48 -15.37
N ALA A 956 -1.78 43.46 -16.01
CA ALA A 956 -1.05 42.28 -16.47
C ALA A 956 0.02 42.66 -17.49
N GLU A 957 -0.30 43.60 -18.40
CA GLU A 957 0.64 44.12 -19.39
C GLU A 957 1.84 44.83 -18.73
N LYS A 958 1.61 45.66 -17.71
CA LYS A 958 2.69 46.31 -16.95
C LYS A 958 3.63 45.28 -16.29
N ALA A 959 3.06 44.30 -15.58
CA ALA A 959 3.83 43.26 -14.89
C ALA A 959 4.59 42.36 -15.87
N ARG A 960 3.96 41.98 -16.99
CA ARG A 960 4.58 41.20 -18.08
C ARG A 960 5.77 41.94 -18.67
N ASN A 961 5.61 43.20 -19.04
CA ASN A 961 6.67 43.99 -19.66
C ASN A 961 7.86 44.17 -18.70
N TYR A 962 7.59 44.37 -17.41
CA TYR A 962 8.62 44.44 -16.37
C TYR A 962 9.40 43.12 -16.23
N LEU A 963 8.70 41.98 -16.13
CA LEU A 963 9.35 40.67 -15.98
C LEU A 963 10.13 40.27 -17.24
N TRP A 964 9.64 40.63 -18.44
CA TRP A 964 10.37 40.37 -19.70
C TRP A 964 11.64 41.21 -19.81
N LEU A 965 11.58 42.49 -19.39
CA LEU A 965 12.74 43.38 -19.40
C LEU A 965 13.91 42.82 -18.57
N TYR A 966 13.60 42.13 -17.47
CA TYR A 966 14.59 41.52 -16.58
C TYR A 966 14.66 39.99 -16.72
N PHE A 967 14.22 39.42 -17.86
CA PHE A 967 14.08 37.98 -18.04
C PHE A 967 15.38 37.21 -17.76
N GLU A 968 16.52 37.70 -18.26
CA GLU A 968 17.86 37.14 -18.03
C GLU A 968 18.23 36.99 -16.54
N LYS A 969 17.60 37.77 -15.65
CA LYS A 969 17.83 37.66 -14.20
C LYS A 969 16.83 36.75 -13.49
N VAL A 970 15.63 36.57 -14.05
CA VAL A 970 14.51 35.89 -13.38
C VAL A 970 14.14 34.54 -13.99
N HIS A 971 14.75 34.14 -15.10
CA HIS A 971 14.43 32.90 -15.81
C HIS A 971 14.70 31.62 -14.99
N SER A 972 15.46 31.72 -13.90
CA SER A 972 15.75 30.62 -12.98
C SER A 972 14.82 30.58 -11.74
N ASP A 973 13.85 31.50 -11.61
CA ASP A 973 12.89 31.51 -10.51
C ASP A 973 11.48 31.12 -10.95
N ALA A 974 11.00 29.98 -10.44
CA ALA A 974 9.68 29.45 -10.75
C ALA A 974 8.52 30.41 -10.43
N ARG A 975 8.62 31.23 -9.39
CA ARG A 975 7.58 32.21 -8.99
C ARG A 975 7.46 33.31 -10.03
N CYS A 976 8.59 33.84 -10.51
CA CYS A 976 8.64 34.86 -11.56
C CYS A 976 8.09 34.31 -12.88
N LEU A 977 8.53 33.11 -13.27
CA LEU A 977 8.04 32.44 -14.48
C LEU A 977 6.53 32.19 -14.42
N CYS A 978 6.01 31.72 -13.28
CA CYS A 978 4.57 31.50 -13.11
C CYS A 978 3.78 32.81 -13.18
N LEU A 979 4.28 33.90 -12.61
CA LEU A 979 3.62 35.20 -12.68
C LEU A 979 3.65 35.75 -14.11
N TYR A 980 4.79 35.67 -14.79
CA TYR A 980 4.93 36.05 -16.20
C TYR A 980 3.94 35.28 -17.07
N LEU A 981 3.89 33.95 -16.91
CA LEU A 981 3.03 33.06 -17.66
C LEU A 981 1.54 33.45 -17.52
N ASN A 982 1.09 33.74 -16.31
CA ASN A 982 -0.28 34.20 -16.07
C ASN A 982 -0.56 35.57 -16.71
N CYS A 983 0.38 36.51 -16.63
CA CYS A 983 0.22 37.85 -17.18
C CYS A 983 0.23 37.85 -18.71
N GLU A 984 1.20 37.18 -19.36
CA GLU A 984 1.26 37.04 -20.83
C GLU A 984 0.00 36.38 -21.37
N TRP A 985 -0.47 35.31 -20.72
CA TRP A 985 -1.72 34.64 -21.11
C TRP A 985 -2.93 35.56 -21.01
N THR A 986 -3.05 36.31 -19.91
CA THR A 986 -4.17 37.22 -19.66
C THR A 986 -4.20 38.35 -20.70
N VAL A 987 -3.05 38.89 -21.08
CA VAL A 987 -2.94 39.91 -22.14
C VAL A 987 -3.26 39.33 -23.51
N ALA A 988 -2.78 38.12 -23.80
CA ALA A 988 -2.95 37.50 -25.12
C ALA A 988 -4.38 37.00 -25.39
N THR A 989 -5.11 36.58 -24.35
CA THR A 989 -6.41 35.91 -24.51
C THR A 989 -7.59 36.68 -23.89
N GLY A 990 -7.32 37.69 -23.05
CA GLY A 990 -8.35 38.35 -22.23
C GLY A 990 -8.97 37.43 -21.17
N ARG A 991 -8.38 36.25 -20.93
CA ARG A 991 -8.90 35.20 -20.03
C ARG A 991 -7.83 34.81 -19.01
N TRP A 992 -8.29 34.34 -17.86
CA TRP A 992 -7.39 33.84 -16.82
C TRP A 992 -6.90 32.43 -17.16
N LEU A 993 -5.57 32.21 -17.13
CA LEU A 993 -4.99 30.90 -17.38
C LEU A 993 -5.57 29.83 -16.42
N PHE A 994 -5.89 28.67 -17.00
CA PHE A 994 -6.50 27.49 -16.36
C PHE A 994 -7.86 27.72 -15.69
N ARG A 995 -8.65 28.73 -16.10
CA ARG A 995 -10.04 28.89 -15.61
C ARG A 995 -11.06 28.50 -16.66
N GLY A 996 -12.01 27.64 -16.27
CA GLY A 996 -13.06 27.15 -17.16
C GLY A 996 -12.53 26.17 -18.21
N THR A 997 -13.44 25.68 -19.05
CA THR A 997 -13.16 24.76 -20.15
C THR A 997 -13.20 25.49 -21.49
N ARG A 998 -12.50 24.97 -22.50
CA ARG A 998 -12.47 25.49 -23.89
C ARG A 998 -12.04 26.95 -23.99
N GLN A 999 -11.05 27.35 -23.18
CA GLN A 999 -10.48 28.68 -23.26
C GLN A 999 -9.71 28.88 -24.57
N PRO A 1000 -9.68 30.09 -25.12
CA PRO A 1000 -8.93 30.38 -26.34
C PRO A 1000 -7.42 30.26 -26.12
N LEU A 1001 -6.72 29.79 -27.15
CA LEU A 1001 -5.25 29.82 -27.23
C LEU A 1001 -4.76 31.16 -27.83
N PRO A 1002 -3.58 31.63 -27.45
CA PRO A 1002 -2.91 32.75 -28.14
C PRO A 1002 -2.72 32.46 -29.63
N THR A 1003 -2.98 33.44 -30.48
CA THR A 1003 -2.89 33.31 -31.94
C THR A 1003 -1.58 33.83 -32.53
N SER A 1004 -0.83 34.67 -31.79
CA SER A 1004 0.44 35.24 -32.24
C SER A 1004 1.61 34.27 -32.02
N ASP A 1005 2.38 34.01 -33.07
CA ASP A 1005 3.58 33.16 -33.02
C ASP A 1005 4.63 33.69 -32.03
N GLU A 1006 4.79 35.01 -31.94
CA GLU A 1006 5.71 35.64 -30.99
C GLU A 1006 5.31 35.36 -29.54
N THR A 1007 4.01 35.43 -29.24
CA THR A 1007 3.47 35.11 -27.91
C THR A 1007 3.60 33.63 -27.59
N LEU A 1008 3.29 32.75 -28.55
CA LEU A 1008 3.44 31.31 -28.39
C LEU A 1008 4.90 30.93 -28.10
N HIS A 1009 5.85 31.57 -28.79
CA HIS A 1009 7.28 31.35 -28.57
C HIS A 1009 7.72 31.79 -27.16
N ARG A 1010 7.31 32.99 -26.70
CA ARG A 1010 7.62 33.48 -25.35
C ARG A 1010 7.03 32.60 -24.25
N LEU A 1011 5.78 32.15 -24.41
CA LEU A 1011 5.14 31.21 -23.50
C LEU A 1011 5.88 29.86 -23.47
N HIS A 1012 6.34 29.38 -24.63
CA HIS A 1012 7.08 28.12 -24.73
C HIS A 1012 8.42 28.18 -23.99
N ILE A 1013 9.19 29.28 -24.14
CA ILE A 1013 10.45 29.49 -23.41
C ILE A 1013 10.19 29.43 -21.90
N VAL A 1014 9.25 30.24 -21.39
CA VAL A 1014 8.94 30.35 -19.96
C VAL A 1014 8.49 29.02 -19.36
N VAL A 1015 7.64 28.27 -20.06
CA VAL A 1015 7.17 26.96 -19.59
C VAL A 1015 8.31 25.93 -19.61
N THR A 1016 9.19 25.98 -20.60
CA THR A 1016 10.36 25.10 -20.69
C THR A 1016 11.31 25.35 -19.53
N ASP A 1017 11.66 26.61 -19.26
CA ASP A 1017 12.51 27.00 -18.14
C ASP A 1017 11.87 26.61 -16.79
N LEU A 1018 10.55 26.80 -16.66
CA LEU A 1018 9.81 26.42 -15.44
C LEU A 1018 9.88 24.91 -15.18
N LEU A 1019 9.86 24.09 -16.23
CA LEU A 1019 9.96 22.64 -16.12
C LEU A 1019 11.38 22.17 -15.86
N ALA A 1020 12.38 22.82 -16.44
CA ALA A 1020 13.80 22.54 -16.20
C ALA A 1020 14.20 22.73 -14.72
N LEU A 1021 13.53 23.64 -14.00
CA LEU A 1021 13.77 23.90 -12.58
C LEU A 1021 13.24 22.81 -11.63
N GLY A 1022 12.47 21.82 -12.10
CA GLY A 1022 11.93 20.80 -11.19
C GLY A 1022 10.99 19.75 -11.77
N GLU A 1023 11.38 19.00 -12.80
CA GLU A 1023 10.54 17.96 -13.44
C GLU A 1023 9.79 17.03 -12.46
N ALA A 1024 10.42 16.62 -11.34
CA ALA A 1024 9.82 15.69 -10.36
C ALA A 1024 8.72 16.30 -9.45
N HIS A 1025 8.66 17.64 -9.30
CA HIS A 1025 7.74 18.33 -8.39
C HIS A 1025 6.79 19.31 -9.11
N THR A 1026 6.92 19.48 -10.43
CA THR A 1026 6.07 20.41 -11.19
C THR A 1026 4.66 19.88 -11.43
N GLN A 1027 3.66 20.71 -11.14
CA GLN A 1027 2.25 20.38 -11.29
C GLN A 1027 1.89 19.96 -12.73
N PRO A 1028 1.02 18.94 -12.91
CA PRO A 1028 0.66 18.43 -14.23
C PRO A 1028 0.14 19.47 -15.23
N ARG A 1029 -0.53 20.53 -14.75
CA ARG A 1029 -1.05 21.62 -15.59
C ARG A 1029 -0.02 22.37 -16.42
N TYR A 1030 1.22 22.48 -15.94
CA TYR A 1030 2.29 23.15 -16.69
C TYR A 1030 2.91 22.22 -17.74
N ARG A 1031 3.04 20.92 -17.43
CA ARG A 1031 3.42 19.88 -18.40
C ARG A 1031 2.37 19.76 -19.52
N TYR A 1032 1.09 19.85 -19.19
CA TYR A 1032 0.00 19.95 -20.17
C TYR A 1032 0.21 21.13 -21.11
N LEU A 1033 0.45 22.31 -20.55
CA LEU A 1033 0.63 23.53 -21.33
C LEU A 1033 1.86 23.44 -22.24
N GLU A 1034 2.95 22.86 -21.75
CA GLU A 1034 4.14 22.58 -22.55
C GLU A 1034 3.83 21.71 -23.77
N CYS A 1035 3.09 20.61 -23.57
CA CYS A 1035 2.71 19.72 -24.66
C CYS A 1035 1.89 20.47 -25.73
N VAL A 1036 0.92 21.30 -25.29
CA VAL A 1036 0.11 22.14 -26.19
C VAL A 1036 1.00 23.10 -26.99
N LEU A 1037 1.90 23.81 -26.32
CA LEU A 1037 2.78 24.79 -26.96
C LEU A 1037 3.74 24.12 -27.95
N ARG A 1038 4.37 23.00 -27.59
CA ARG A 1038 5.24 22.20 -28.49
C ARG A 1038 4.50 21.72 -29.73
N TRP A 1039 3.24 21.33 -29.57
CA TRP A 1039 2.40 20.93 -30.69
C TRP A 1039 2.11 22.12 -31.61
N LEU A 1040 1.74 23.27 -31.06
CA LEU A 1040 1.47 24.48 -31.84
C LEU A 1040 2.73 24.97 -32.60
N THR A 1041 3.92 24.87 -32.00
CA THR A 1041 5.18 25.38 -32.58
C THR A 1041 5.86 24.41 -33.57
N GLY A 1042 5.39 23.16 -33.72
CA GLY A 1042 5.84 22.27 -34.80
C GLY A 1042 6.47 20.93 -34.38
N SER A 1043 6.75 20.71 -33.10
CA SER A 1043 7.48 19.53 -32.59
C SER A 1043 6.54 18.39 -32.16
N GLU A 1044 5.80 17.81 -33.12
CA GLU A 1044 4.73 16.84 -32.84
C GLU A 1044 5.20 15.55 -32.14
N GLY A 1045 6.31 14.94 -32.59
CA GLY A 1045 6.80 13.67 -32.02
C GLY A 1045 7.16 13.80 -30.54
N GLU A 1046 7.80 14.91 -30.18
CA GLU A 1046 8.15 15.22 -28.79
C GLU A 1046 6.91 15.57 -27.96
N ALA A 1047 5.99 16.35 -28.52
CA ALA A 1047 4.74 16.70 -27.85
C ALA A 1047 3.91 15.45 -27.52
N ILE A 1048 3.77 14.50 -28.45
CA ILE A 1048 3.04 13.25 -28.23
C ILE A 1048 3.75 12.37 -27.17
N ALA A 1049 5.09 12.30 -27.18
CA ALA A 1049 5.83 11.56 -26.17
C ALA A 1049 5.64 12.16 -24.77
N ALA A 1050 5.66 13.49 -24.66
CA ALA A 1050 5.40 14.21 -23.42
C ALA A 1050 3.94 14.02 -22.95
N TRP A 1051 2.95 14.08 -23.84
CA TRP A 1051 1.55 13.79 -23.52
C TRP A 1051 1.34 12.36 -23.03
N ARG A 1052 2.04 11.36 -23.57
CA ARG A 1052 1.92 9.97 -23.08
C ARG A 1052 2.42 9.83 -21.64
N ARG A 1053 3.54 10.48 -21.31
CA ARG A 1053 4.04 10.52 -19.92
C ARG A 1053 3.05 11.26 -19.02
N LEU A 1054 2.60 12.43 -19.44
CA LEU A 1054 1.61 13.23 -18.70
C LEU A 1054 0.30 12.47 -18.48
N ALA A 1055 -0.20 11.78 -19.49
CA ALA A 1055 -1.43 10.99 -19.42
C ALA A 1055 -1.29 9.81 -18.44
N SER A 1056 -0.09 9.21 -18.34
CA SER A 1056 0.26 8.17 -17.37
C SER A 1056 0.39 8.73 -15.95
N ASP A 1057 1.05 9.87 -15.79
CA ASP A 1057 1.31 10.51 -14.49
C ASP A 1057 0.03 11.12 -13.89
N THR A 1058 -0.90 11.56 -14.73
CA THR A 1058 -2.22 12.06 -14.30
C THR A 1058 -3.29 10.99 -14.25
N ASP A 1059 -2.95 9.74 -14.57
CA ASP A 1059 -3.87 8.62 -14.46
C ASP A 1059 -4.20 8.38 -12.99
N TYR A 1060 -5.49 8.45 -12.65
CA TYR A 1060 -6.02 8.28 -11.29
C TYR A 1060 -5.69 9.39 -10.28
N VAL A 1061 -5.07 10.50 -10.71
CA VAL A 1061 -4.69 11.64 -9.85
C VAL A 1061 -5.55 12.89 -10.13
N GLU A 1062 -5.84 13.21 -11.40
CA GLU A 1062 -6.67 14.37 -11.77
C GLU A 1062 -7.97 13.95 -12.49
N GLY A 1063 -9.12 14.13 -11.84
CA GLY A 1063 -10.45 13.81 -12.39
C GLY A 1063 -10.83 14.62 -13.65
N ASP A 1064 -10.32 15.85 -13.76
CA ASP A 1064 -10.63 16.80 -14.85
C ASP A 1064 -9.73 16.64 -16.08
N ARG A 1065 -8.91 15.58 -16.14
CA ARG A 1065 -7.91 15.38 -17.20
C ARG A 1065 -8.50 15.21 -18.62
N VAL A 1066 -9.77 14.82 -18.71
CA VAL A 1066 -10.50 14.59 -19.97
C VAL A 1066 -11.21 15.87 -20.45
N LEU A 1067 -11.44 16.83 -19.57
CA LEU A 1067 -12.11 18.08 -19.92
C LEU A 1067 -11.24 18.89 -20.88
N ASN A 1068 -11.86 19.32 -21.97
CA ASN A 1068 -11.21 20.19 -22.96
C ASN A 1068 -10.91 21.54 -22.30
N ARG A 1069 -9.62 21.81 -22.04
CA ARG A 1069 -9.22 23.03 -21.34
C ARG A 1069 -8.98 24.19 -22.27
N HIS A 1070 -8.38 23.94 -23.44
CA HIS A 1070 -8.12 24.97 -24.44
C HIS A 1070 -8.55 24.53 -25.84
N THR A 1071 -8.96 25.50 -26.66
CA THR A 1071 -9.44 25.28 -28.02
C THR A 1071 -8.78 26.28 -28.97
N VAL A 1072 -8.58 25.88 -30.23
CA VAL A 1072 -8.00 26.77 -31.25
C VAL A 1072 -9.06 27.76 -31.76
N TYR A 1073 -8.77 29.05 -31.65
CA TYR A 1073 -9.58 30.15 -32.17
C TYR A 1073 -8.90 30.85 -33.36
N SER A 1074 -9.66 31.60 -34.13
CA SER A 1074 -9.18 32.51 -35.18
C SER A 1074 -8.66 33.82 -34.57
N GLU A 1075 -7.91 34.61 -35.34
CA GLU A 1075 -7.45 35.95 -34.94
C GLU A 1075 -8.59 36.92 -34.62
N GLN A 1076 -9.81 36.63 -35.10
CA GLN A 1076 -11.02 37.41 -34.84
C GLN A 1076 -11.77 36.93 -33.58
N GLY A 1077 -11.24 35.94 -32.85
CA GLY A 1077 -11.86 35.42 -31.63
C GLY A 1077 -13.00 34.42 -31.86
N GLU A 1078 -13.13 33.87 -33.06
CA GLU A 1078 -14.13 32.85 -33.41
C GLU A 1078 -13.53 31.44 -33.42
N LEU A 1079 -14.34 30.39 -33.23
CA LEU A 1079 -13.84 29.01 -33.26
C LEU A 1079 -13.27 28.67 -34.65
N ARG A 1080 -12.02 28.19 -34.69
CA ARG A 1080 -11.39 27.77 -35.95
C ARG A 1080 -11.88 26.38 -36.32
N LEU A 1081 -12.61 26.29 -37.44
CA LEU A 1081 -13.16 25.03 -37.95
C LEU A 1081 -12.19 24.35 -38.92
N PHE A 1082 -12.12 23.03 -38.82
CA PHE A 1082 -11.28 22.13 -39.58
C PHE A 1082 -12.13 21.04 -40.26
N SER A 1083 -11.52 20.39 -41.25
CA SER A 1083 -12.03 19.17 -41.88
C SER A 1083 -10.95 18.09 -41.85
N GLY A 1084 -11.36 16.83 -41.76
CA GLY A 1084 -10.45 15.70 -41.63
C GLY A 1084 -11.05 14.38 -42.11
N ILE A 1085 -10.20 13.38 -42.29
CA ILE A 1085 -10.56 12.06 -42.81
C ILE A 1085 -10.30 11.02 -41.71
N VAL A 1086 -11.31 10.23 -41.35
CA VAL A 1086 -11.17 9.13 -40.40
C VAL A 1086 -10.24 8.07 -41.00
N LYS A 1087 -9.09 7.82 -40.38
CA LYS A 1087 -8.06 6.90 -40.90
C LYS A 1087 -8.12 5.51 -40.31
N ARG A 1088 -8.35 5.41 -39.01
CA ARG A 1088 -8.37 4.12 -38.29
C ARG A 1088 -9.05 4.27 -36.95
N GLN A 1089 -9.62 3.18 -36.45
CA GLN A 1089 -10.08 3.08 -35.07
C GLN A 1089 -8.86 2.82 -34.16
N ILE A 1090 -8.74 3.57 -33.06
CA ILE A 1090 -7.66 3.43 -32.08
C ILE A 1090 -8.15 2.67 -30.83
N GLY A 1091 -9.45 2.74 -30.53
CA GLY A 1091 -10.09 2.02 -29.43
C GLY A 1091 -11.62 2.08 -29.53
N SER A 1092 -12.31 1.46 -28.58
CA SER A 1092 -13.79 1.50 -28.53
C SER A 1092 -14.28 2.95 -28.41
N GLY A 1093 -15.06 3.41 -29.39
CA GLY A 1093 -15.52 4.80 -29.48
C GLY A 1093 -14.43 5.86 -29.73
N ARG A 1094 -13.22 5.47 -30.17
CA ARG A 1094 -12.10 6.41 -30.38
C ARG A 1094 -11.42 6.21 -31.73
N TRP A 1095 -11.32 7.28 -32.50
CA TRP A 1095 -10.92 7.27 -33.90
C TRP A 1095 -9.74 8.21 -34.15
N SER A 1096 -8.84 7.85 -35.07
CA SER A 1096 -7.79 8.75 -35.55
C SER A 1096 -8.29 9.48 -36.78
N VAL A 1097 -8.30 10.81 -36.77
CA VAL A 1097 -8.69 11.64 -37.91
C VAL A 1097 -7.46 12.39 -38.42
N TYR A 1098 -7.16 12.24 -39.70
CA TYR A 1098 -6.13 13.01 -40.37
C TYR A 1098 -6.70 14.36 -40.82
N VAL A 1099 -6.10 15.47 -40.38
CA VAL A 1099 -6.51 16.84 -40.71
C VAL A 1099 -5.55 17.40 -41.77
N PRO A 1100 -5.93 17.47 -43.06
CA PRO A 1100 -5.00 17.81 -44.15
C PRO A 1100 -4.40 19.22 -44.03
N SER A 1101 -5.17 20.19 -43.53
CA SER A 1101 -4.71 21.59 -43.36
C SER A 1101 -3.62 21.74 -42.30
N LEU A 1102 -3.52 20.79 -41.37
CA LEU A 1102 -2.47 20.74 -40.36
C LEU A 1102 -1.40 19.71 -40.67
N ARG A 1103 -1.65 18.80 -41.64
CA ARG A 1103 -0.85 17.60 -41.93
C ARG A 1103 -0.62 16.73 -40.70
N ARG A 1104 -1.61 16.64 -39.81
CA ARG A 1104 -1.50 15.97 -38.49
C ARG A 1104 -2.66 15.03 -38.22
N HIS A 1105 -2.46 14.11 -37.28
CA HIS A 1105 -3.51 13.25 -36.76
C HIS A 1105 -4.06 13.80 -35.44
N VAL A 1106 -5.38 13.84 -35.30
CA VAL A 1106 -6.09 14.27 -34.10
C VAL A 1106 -7.08 13.19 -33.70
N ASP A 1107 -7.20 12.93 -32.41
CA ASP A 1107 -8.13 11.94 -31.90
C ASP A 1107 -9.57 12.47 -31.95
N LEU A 1108 -10.50 11.58 -32.25
CA LEU A 1108 -11.95 11.79 -32.13
C LEU A 1108 -12.49 10.80 -31.11
N VAL A 1109 -13.25 11.30 -30.14
CA VAL A 1109 -14.04 10.47 -29.24
C VAL A 1109 -15.50 10.57 -29.68
N GLU A 1110 -16.10 9.42 -29.95
CA GLU A 1110 -17.49 9.28 -30.39
C GLU A 1110 -18.42 9.77 -29.28
N SER A 1111 -19.24 10.79 -29.59
CA SER A 1111 -20.18 11.40 -28.63
C SER A 1111 -21.62 11.00 -28.94
N ARG A 1112 -22.53 11.10 -27.95
CA ARG A 1112 -23.95 10.70 -28.08
C ARG A 1112 -24.71 11.35 -29.26
N ARG A 1113 -24.24 12.48 -29.82
CA ARG A 1113 -24.84 13.14 -31.00
C ARG A 1113 -24.37 12.56 -32.34
N GLN A 1114 -23.29 11.77 -32.38
CA GLN A 1114 -22.81 11.07 -33.58
C GLN A 1114 -23.42 9.67 -33.65
N ALA A 1115 -24.75 9.56 -33.49
CA ALA A 1115 -25.50 8.30 -33.59
C ALA A 1115 -25.61 7.81 -35.05
N GLY A 1116 -24.47 7.68 -35.71
CA GLY A 1116 -24.29 7.04 -37.00
C GLY A 1116 -22.91 6.38 -37.01
N THR A 1117 -22.84 5.10 -37.40
CA THR A 1117 -21.62 4.31 -37.49
C THR A 1117 -20.51 5.08 -38.19
N ILE A 1118 -19.54 5.59 -37.43
CA ILE A 1118 -18.35 6.24 -37.97
C ILE A 1118 -17.57 5.19 -38.76
N ALA A 1119 -17.28 5.46 -40.02
CA ALA A 1119 -16.58 4.53 -40.90
C ALA A 1119 -15.15 5.01 -41.21
N ILE A 1120 -14.22 4.06 -41.33
CA ILE A 1120 -12.88 4.34 -41.85
C ILE A 1120 -13.00 4.89 -43.27
N GLY A 1121 -12.41 6.05 -43.54
CA GLY A 1121 -12.49 6.79 -44.81
C GLY A 1121 -13.54 7.90 -44.85
N GLN A 1122 -14.38 8.04 -43.81
CA GLN A 1122 -15.38 9.11 -43.72
C GLN A 1122 -14.73 10.49 -43.61
N VAL A 1123 -15.22 11.46 -44.39
CA VAL A 1123 -14.82 12.87 -44.30
C VAL A 1123 -15.68 13.56 -43.26
N MET A 1124 -15.04 14.20 -42.29
CA MET A 1124 -15.66 14.96 -41.22
C MET A 1124 -15.37 16.44 -41.43
N ASN A 1125 -16.39 17.28 -41.36
CA ASN A 1125 -16.29 18.72 -41.57
C ASN A 1125 -16.82 19.48 -40.35
N GLY A 1126 -16.36 20.72 -40.17
CA GLY A 1126 -16.96 21.66 -39.22
C GLY A 1126 -16.65 21.38 -37.76
N PHE A 1127 -15.45 20.86 -37.44
CA PHE A 1127 -15.00 20.68 -36.06
C PHE A 1127 -13.85 21.60 -35.68
N SER A 1128 -13.75 21.95 -34.40
CA SER A 1128 -12.59 22.61 -33.81
C SER A 1128 -11.62 21.59 -33.19
N ILE A 1129 -10.40 22.03 -32.88
CA ILE A 1129 -9.41 21.21 -32.16
C ILE A 1129 -9.28 21.77 -30.75
N SER A 1130 -9.55 20.91 -29.78
CA SER A 1130 -9.40 21.17 -28.36
C SER A 1130 -8.27 20.32 -27.78
N PHE A 1131 -7.78 20.70 -26.60
CA PHE A 1131 -6.68 20.02 -25.92
C PHE A 1131 -7.05 19.70 -24.48
N ASN A 1132 -6.71 18.49 -24.06
CA ASN A 1132 -6.78 18.03 -22.68
C ASN A 1132 -5.47 17.33 -22.29
N TYR A 1133 -5.42 16.69 -21.12
CA TYR A 1133 -4.18 16.08 -20.60
C TYR A 1133 -3.80 14.80 -21.32
N ILE A 1134 -4.70 14.27 -22.14
CA ILE A 1134 -4.48 13.05 -22.93
C ILE A 1134 -3.93 13.41 -24.32
N GLY A 1135 -4.31 14.56 -24.87
CA GLY A 1135 -3.80 15.04 -26.15
C GLY A 1135 -4.76 15.97 -26.89
N PRO A 1136 -4.48 16.26 -28.17
CA PRO A 1136 -5.37 16.99 -29.04
C PRO A 1136 -6.59 16.13 -29.43
N ILE A 1137 -7.78 16.72 -29.34
CA ILE A 1137 -9.07 16.06 -29.60
C ILE A 1137 -9.97 16.93 -30.48
N ILE A 1138 -10.76 16.30 -31.33
CA ILE A 1138 -11.80 16.93 -32.14
C ILE A 1138 -12.98 17.36 -31.25
N ASP A 1139 -13.43 18.61 -31.40
CA ASP A 1139 -14.50 19.22 -30.59
C ASP A 1139 -15.48 20.01 -31.47
N TYR A 1140 -16.78 19.78 -31.32
CA TYR A 1140 -17.84 20.39 -32.15
C TYR A 1140 -18.59 21.57 -31.48
N GLY A 1141 -18.22 22.01 -30.27
CA GLY A 1141 -18.88 23.13 -29.56
C GLY A 1141 -20.10 22.74 -28.68
N ALA A 1142 -20.43 23.56 -27.65
CA ALA A 1142 -21.08 23.29 -26.33
C ALA A 1142 -22.64 23.13 -26.29
N GLU A 1143 -23.35 22.67 -25.23
CA GLU A 1143 -23.54 23.10 -23.79
C GLU A 1143 -23.69 21.86 -22.86
N GLY A 1144 -23.59 21.85 -21.52
CA GLY A 1144 -23.42 22.81 -20.42
C GLY A 1144 -23.03 22.00 -19.15
N ALA A 1145 -22.84 22.69 -18.03
CA ALA A 1145 -22.37 22.21 -16.71
C ALA A 1145 -22.62 20.73 -16.32
#